data_AF-A0A9P4LND2-F1
#
_entry.id   AF-A0A9P4LND2-F1
#
_cell.length_a   1.000
_cell.length_b   1.000
_cell.length_c   1.000
_cell.angle_alpha   90.00
_cell.angle_beta   90.00
_cell.angle_gamma   90.00
#
_symmetry.space_group_name_H-M   'P 1'
#
loop_
_entity.id
_entity.type
_entity.pdbx_description
1 polymer ?
#
loop_
_entity_poly.entity_id
_entity_poly.type
_entity_poly.pdbx_seq_one_letter_code
_entity_poly.pdbx_strand_id
1 'polypeptide(L)'
;MRLRLATLALLATSHHVLGSTSSEQEEFKDVTWDNDNWVLSTRTLDQGHYQSRLSLANGYFGISVAATGPFFEVDEQRGGNGISGWPLFTRRQTFSTIAGFYNNVERTNGSNYPWLYQYGWDSVIAGIPHWSGLHVEANGEMLNASVDPEHLSDFVTSLDVKAGIASWKYKWKPGGAGDGTIDVDYQMFVHKLRVNQGTVRLRLTASRDMNVTVYDVLDGDCAVRSDFVDKKFETDTPTIWTAVRPGNVSNVTAYVYSTLAADEWADLQTRSKVEEGHFGGNDSTIVQSIGVRLTASRPHEIKKFVGVATTDAFPDPQAIAKAASISGLTTGYYELLKSHIEEWATILTPDAVDSYRLPNGSLPGDPSVQELHILAHTNPFYLLSHMVGPNAIAAAGNNTRLGVNSIPVCGFGADCYGGQIFWDADVWMAPGIQVSHPQHAQNVVKYRVDRFEQAQRNVETAFTSSKNQSERFTPGGAVFPWTSGRWGNCTGTGACFDYEYHLNGDISLAFNNHLIITGYGDYFNDTLLPISNAVAHFFDQVLEFNKTSGGYELWNATDPDEYANQVNNAGYTTALIQRHLTETNDFNAWFGRPQNASWDEKAGKMRLPVNDQAGIIVEYTGMNGSVEVKQADVVLVDDLLHYPNSYSLANLDYYAAKQSLDGPAMTYSSFAVVANEVSPSGCSSYTYDLYSSSPYARAPWYQYSEQLLDDPEENGGTRPAFPFLTGMGGTNRVAIFGYLGLGLYYESLDIDPSLPPQIEYLNYRTFYYMGHGINATSNTTHTTLARLPRNKNTLPTANSTYFTKPIPVTIGTRSERNSGTLELHYDKPLVIPNRPVGQTLTVAGNILQCGALVPPPQRNRPGQFPIAAIDGAASTRWQPEFSNTTAYLTVDLGTSTYHPIAAIMLDWSSQPPSHFSVSFSNSSLPPFTSSSEDLRTIAEGYVSISSPWDPVSAYEIKTYVGNQTNVTLEEVVWSGRYAHLGIWGNQYAKGKEEGATVAEWNLIREGWGVEGEVGWDKRGKGNGEGEELVRQEL
;
A
#
# COMPACT_ATOMS: atom_id res chain seq x y z
N MET A 1 -10.97 20.47 -41.07
CA MET A 1 -12.22 19.69 -40.99
C MET A 1 -12.90 20.10 -39.69
N ARG A 2 -14.07 20.77 -39.76
CA ARG A 2 -14.69 21.50 -38.63
C ARG A 2 -15.22 20.51 -37.57
N LEU A 3 -14.69 20.54 -36.34
CA LEU A 3 -15.30 19.87 -35.18
C LEU A 3 -16.13 20.87 -34.39
N ARG A 4 -17.40 20.49 -34.12
CA ARG A 4 -18.38 21.27 -33.37
C ARG A 4 -18.08 21.21 -31.88
N LEU A 5 -18.14 22.38 -31.24
CA LEU A 5 -18.34 22.50 -29.79
C LEU A 5 -19.64 21.79 -29.38
N ALA A 6 -19.58 20.99 -28.33
CA ALA A 6 -20.72 20.58 -27.54
C ALA A 6 -20.39 20.81 -26.06
N THR A 7 -20.85 21.96 -25.56
CA THR A 7 -21.11 22.18 -24.13
C THR A 7 -22.22 21.21 -23.69
N LEU A 8 -21.85 20.17 -22.94
CA LEU A 8 -22.79 19.43 -22.10
C LEU A 8 -22.53 19.83 -20.64
N ALA A 9 -23.49 20.54 -20.05
CA ALA A 9 -23.60 20.65 -18.61
C ALA A 9 -24.04 19.27 -18.09
N LEU A 10 -23.14 18.56 -17.40
CA LEU A 10 -23.51 17.40 -16.61
C LEU A 10 -24.28 17.86 -15.37
N LEU A 11 -25.59 17.65 -15.36
CA LEU A 11 -26.33 17.40 -14.13
C LEU A 11 -25.98 15.97 -13.71
N ALA A 12 -24.86 15.81 -13.01
CA ALA A 12 -24.61 14.60 -12.25
C ALA A 12 -25.65 14.55 -11.12
N THR A 13 -26.46 13.50 -11.09
CA THR A 13 -27.31 13.19 -9.94
C THR A 13 -26.40 12.86 -8.77
N SER A 14 -26.08 13.85 -7.94
CA SER A 14 -25.49 13.66 -6.62
C SER A 14 -26.50 12.88 -5.78
N HIS A 15 -26.31 11.57 -5.63
CA HIS A 15 -26.97 10.81 -4.58
C HIS A 15 -26.32 11.20 -3.27
N HIS A 16 -26.90 12.18 -2.57
CA HIS A 16 -26.64 12.38 -1.15
C HIS A 16 -27.29 11.23 -0.40
N VAL A 17 -26.50 10.21 -0.07
CA VAL A 17 -26.86 9.24 0.97
C VAL A 17 -26.55 9.91 2.30
N LEU A 18 -27.58 10.46 2.96
CA LEU A 18 -27.52 10.80 4.37
C LEU A 18 -27.61 9.48 5.15
N GLY A 19 -26.45 8.87 5.40
CA GLY A 19 -26.27 7.72 6.29
C GLY A 19 -24.95 7.91 7.03
N SER A 20 -24.96 7.74 8.35
CA SER A 20 -23.76 7.81 9.20
C SER A 20 -22.71 6.82 8.68
N THR A 21 -21.62 7.36 8.13
CA THR A 21 -20.46 6.68 7.57
C THR A 21 -19.41 6.44 8.67
N SER A 22 -18.47 5.51 8.47
CA SER A 22 -17.32 5.39 9.38
C SER A 22 -16.50 6.69 9.42
N SER A 23 -15.67 6.90 10.44
CA SER A 23 -14.78 8.06 10.53
C SER A 23 -13.92 8.24 9.28
N GLU A 24 -13.45 7.12 8.72
CA GLU A 24 -12.65 7.04 7.50
C GLU A 24 -13.43 7.57 6.30
N GLN A 25 -14.66 7.13 6.11
CA GLN A 25 -15.51 7.56 5.00
C GLN A 25 -15.97 9.02 5.12
N GLU A 26 -16.04 9.58 6.34
CA GLU A 26 -16.33 11.00 6.53
C GLU A 26 -15.21 11.91 5.99
N GLU A 27 -13.95 11.49 6.07
CA GLU A 27 -12.82 12.25 5.49
C GLU A 27 -12.97 12.43 3.98
N PHE A 28 -13.61 11.47 3.31
CA PHE A 28 -13.83 11.47 1.86
C PHE A 28 -15.18 12.06 1.44
N LYS A 29 -15.99 12.62 2.34
CA LYS A 29 -17.36 13.11 2.03
C LYS A 29 -17.45 14.12 0.89
N ASP A 30 -16.39 14.91 0.70
CA ASP A 30 -16.30 15.96 -0.35
C ASP A 30 -15.44 15.50 -1.56
N VAL A 31 -14.98 14.25 -1.54
CA VAL A 31 -14.21 13.62 -2.60
C VAL A 31 -15.17 12.88 -3.53
N THR A 32 -14.95 13.01 -4.83
CA THR A 32 -15.75 12.36 -5.87
C THR A 32 -14.85 11.53 -6.78
N TRP A 33 -15.38 10.41 -7.27
CA TRP A 33 -14.74 9.52 -8.21
C TRP A 33 -15.54 9.45 -9.52
N ASP A 34 -14.92 9.83 -10.63
CA ASP A 34 -15.41 9.53 -11.98
C ASP A 34 -14.91 8.15 -12.40
N ASN A 35 -15.80 7.18 -12.37
CA ASN A 35 -15.50 5.78 -12.64
C ASN A 35 -15.10 5.48 -14.10
N ASP A 36 -15.57 6.27 -15.06
CA ASP A 36 -15.29 6.00 -16.48
C ASP A 36 -13.98 6.65 -16.93
N ASN A 37 -13.62 7.78 -16.32
CA ASN A 37 -12.40 8.52 -16.62
C ASN A 37 -11.28 8.34 -15.58
N TRP A 38 -11.58 7.71 -14.43
CA TRP A 38 -10.68 7.53 -13.28
C TRP A 38 -10.14 8.86 -12.73
N VAL A 39 -11.06 9.78 -12.44
CA VAL A 39 -10.72 11.10 -11.93
C VAL A 39 -11.20 11.23 -10.49
N LEU A 40 -10.26 11.49 -9.58
CA LEU A 40 -10.55 11.95 -8.24
C LEU A 40 -10.70 13.47 -8.26
N SER A 41 -11.73 14.02 -7.60
CA SER A 41 -11.84 15.46 -7.41
C SER A 41 -12.43 15.84 -6.06
N THR A 42 -11.96 16.95 -5.49
CA THR A 42 -12.50 17.50 -4.23
C THR A 42 -12.75 19.00 -4.38
N ARG A 43 -13.71 19.48 -3.59
CA ARG A 43 -14.05 20.91 -3.44
C ARG A 43 -13.53 21.50 -2.12
N THR A 44 -12.98 20.66 -1.27
CA THR A 44 -12.44 21.07 0.03
C THR A 44 -10.99 21.48 -0.15
N LEU A 45 -10.70 22.71 0.24
CA LEU A 45 -9.34 23.23 0.28
C LEU A 45 -8.76 23.00 1.68
N ASP A 46 -7.67 22.24 1.73
CA ASP A 46 -6.96 21.93 2.97
C ASP A 46 -5.48 22.30 2.84
N GLN A 47 -5.14 23.54 3.20
CA GLN A 47 -3.79 24.10 3.07
C GLN A 47 -2.89 23.75 4.24
N GLY A 48 -1.60 23.56 3.97
CA GLY A 48 -0.59 23.40 5.02
C GLY A 48 -0.60 22.05 5.71
N HIS A 49 -1.37 21.07 5.24
CA HIS A 49 -1.40 19.72 5.81
C HIS A 49 -0.87 18.71 4.80
N TYR A 50 0.00 17.82 5.25
CA TYR A 50 0.68 16.89 4.34
C TYR A 50 -0.28 15.91 3.65
N GLN A 51 -1.41 15.57 4.28
CA GLN A 51 -2.39 14.62 3.75
C GLN A 51 -3.03 15.11 2.45
N SER A 52 -3.20 16.43 2.31
CA SER A 52 -3.83 17.05 1.15
C SER A 52 -2.87 17.24 -0.03
N ARG A 53 -1.56 17.03 0.17
CA ARG A 53 -0.55 17.16 -0.88
C ARG A 53 -0.70 16.10 -1.93
N LEU A 54 -0.56 16.51 -3.18
CA LEU A 54 -0.54 15.59 -4.30
C LEU A 54 0.90 15.25 -4.70
N SER A 55 1.20 13.97 -4.88
CA SER A 55 2.50 13.48 -5.37
C SER A 55 2.39 13.00 -6.82
N LEU A 56 3.36 13.38 -7.67
CA LEU A 56 3.49 12.89 -9.05
C LEU A 56 4.94 12.51 -9.34
N ALA A 57 5.14 11.44 -10.10
CA ALA A 57 6.45 10.98 -10.56
C ALA A 57 6.36 10.27 -11.93
N ASN A 58 7.50 10.03 -12.56
CA ASN A 58 7.60 9.24 -13.80
C ASN A 58 8.59 8.06 -13.72
N GLY A 59 9.12 7.78 -12.53
CA GLY A 59 10.13 6.78 -12.25
C GLY A 59 11.55 7.30 -12.27
N TYR A 60 11.80 8.45 -12.89
CA TYR A 60 13.12 9.09 -12.88
C TYR A 60 13.18 10.24 -11.88
N PHE A 61 12.18 11.12 -11.86
CA PHE A 61 12.06 12.19 -10.87
C PHE A 61 10.60 12.37 -10.45
N GLY A 62 10.40 12.99 -9.30
CA GLY A 62 9.06 13.23 -8.74
C GLY A 62 8.99 14.50 -7.91
N ILE A 63 7.78 14.83 -7.49
CA ILE A 63 7.46 16.06 -6.76
C ILE A 63 6.15 15.90 -6.00
N SER A 64 6.06 16.48 -4.81
CA SER A 64 4.78 16.80 -4.17
C SER A 64 4.46 18.29 -4.25
N VAL A 65 3.18 18.62 -4.24
CA VAL A 65 2.66 19.98 -4.40
C VAL A 65 1.51 20.28 -3.44
N ALA A 66 1.34 21.56 -3.12
CA ALA A 66 0.32 22.09 -2.23
C ALA A 66 -1.13 21.80 -2.70
N ALA A 67 -2.09 21.88 -1.78
CA ALA A 67 -3.51 21.75 -2.11
C ALA A 67 -4.03 22.86 -3.03
N THR A 68 -3.51 24.10 -2.93
CA THR A 68 -3.95 25.25 -3.74
C THR A 68 -3.39 25.28 -5.16
N GLY A 69 -2.38 24.48 -5.47
CA GLY A 69 -1.73 24.56 -6.77
C GLY A 69 -0.36 23.91 -6.80
N PRO A 70 0.37 24.06 -7.92
CA PRO A 70 1.69 23.46 -8.13
C PRO A 70 2.79 24.22 -7.36
N PHE A 71 2.60 24.46 -6.07
CA PHE A 71 3.45 25.29 -5.22
C PHE A 71 4.25 24.46 -4.21
N PHE A 72 5.38 25.00 -3.79
CA PHE A 72 6.10 24.56 -2.61
C PHE A 72 5.31 24.94 -1.35
N GLU A 73 5.25 24.03 -0.39
CA GLU A 73 4.53 24.21 0.87
C GLU A 73 5.28 23.56 2.03
N VAL A 74 5.14 24.15 3.21
CA VAL A 74 5.63 23.62 4.49
C VAL A 74 4.43 23.31 5.36
N ASP A 75 4.48 22.23 6.14
CA ASP A 75 3.39 21.87 7.07
C ASP A 75 3.13 22.99 8.10
N GLU A 76 1.85 23.29 8.34
CA GLU A 76 1.41 24.02 9.52
C GLU A 76 1.62 23.16 10.78
N GLN A 77 2.06 23.79 11.87
CA GLN A 77 2.20 23.11 13.16
C GLN A 77 0.84 23.05 13.88
N ARG A 78 0.11 21.95 13.74
CA ARG A 78 -1.08 21.64 14.56
C ARG A 78 -0.89 20.30 15.26
N GLY A 79 -0.67 20.33 16.58
CA GLY A 79 -0.37 19.16 17.42
C GLY A 79 1.04 18.59 17.14
N GLY A 80 1.90 18.48 18.15
CA GLY A 80 3.28 17.96 18.01
C GLY A 80 4.30 18.90 17.32
N ASN A 81 5.49 18.38 17.00
CA ASN A 81 6.59 19.11 16.33
C ASN A 81 6.51 18.95 14.79
N GLY A 82 6.68 20.02 13.99
CA GLY A 82 6.49 19.99 12.52
C GLY A 82 7.57 19.24 11.72
N ILE A 83 8.00 18.06 12.19
CA ILE A 83 9.10 17.27 11.64
C ILE A 83 8.63 15.90 11.13
N SER A 84 9.32 15.37 10.11
CA SER A 84 9.18 14.01 9.60
C SER A 84 9.70 12.95 10.58
N GLY A 85 9.36 11.69 10.35
CA GLY A 85 9.83 10.56 11.16
C GLY A 85 11.30 10.15 10.93
N TRP A 86 11.60 8.93 11.35
CA TRP A 86 12.91 8.30 11.22
C TRP A 86 13.37 8.21 9.74
N PRO A 87 14.68 8.31 9.43
CA PRO A 87 15.82 8.59 10.33
C PRO A 87 16.17 10.09 10.40
N LEU A 88 15.40 10.95 9.71
CA LEU A 88 15.80 12.33 9.44
C LEU A 88 15.36 13.32 10.51
N PHE A 89 14.13 13.22 11.03
CA PHE A 89 13.60 14.18 12.01
C PHE A 89 13.71 15.65 11.54
N THR A 90 13.51 15.90 10.24
CA THR A 90 13.62 17.22 9.59
C THR A 90 12.25 17.86 9.36
N ARG A 91 12.20 19.18 9.10
CA ARG A 91 10.96 19.90 8.75
C ARG A 91 10.17 19.18 7.66
N ARG A 92 8.86 19.00 7.88
CA ARG A 92 7.95 18.41 6.88
C ARG A 92 7.51 19.45 5.86
N GLN A 93 7.68 19.13 4.59
CA GLN A 93 7.47 20.03 3.46
C GLN A 93 7.21 19.24 2.17
N THR A 94 6.72 19.92 1.13
CA THR A 94 6.77 19.37 -0.22
C THR A 94 8.21 19.07 -0.63
N PHE A 95 8.41 17.99 -1.36
CA PHE A 95 9.73 17.48 -1.71
C PHE A 95 9.76 17.07 -3.18
N SER A 96 10.93 17.22 -3.80
CA SER A 96 11.22 16.79 -5.17
C SER A 96 12.62 16.22 -5.22
N THR A 97 12.78 15.07 -5.88
CA THR A 97 14.07 14.40 -6.02
C THR A 97 14.17 13.64 -7.33
N ILE A 98 15.33 13.04 -7.56
CA ILE A 98 15.65 12.18 -8.69
C ILE A 98 16.03 10.79 -8.13
N ALA A 99 15.59 9.73 -8.78
CA ALA A 99 15.95 8.36 -8.45
C ALA A 99 17.49 8.21 -8.37
N GLY A 100 18.00 7.72 -7.24
CA GLY A 100 19.44 7.52 -7.02
C GLY A 100 20.21 8.73 -6.47
N PHE A 101 19.56 9.89 -6.28
CA PHE A 101 20.19 11.14 -5.87
C PHE A 101 20.34 11.24 -4.33
N TYR A 102 21.25 10.45 -3.75
CA TYR A 102 21.49 10.43 -2.30
C TYR A 102 22.71 11.26 -1.88
N ASN A 103 22.57 11.94 -0.75
CA ASN A 103 23.64 12.55 0.05
C ASN A 103 24.38 11.47 0.85
N ASN A 104 25.68 11.70 1.12
CA ASN A 104 26.47 10.93 2.07
C ASN A 104 26.52 11.63 3.44
N VAL A 105 25.86 11.09 4.46
CA VAL A 105 25.74 11.76 5.76
C VAL A 105 26.48 10.97 6.84
N GLU A 106 27.40 11.64 7.53
CA GLU A 106 28.20 11.03 8.60
C GLU A 106 27.33 10.44 9.72
N ARG A 107 26.27 11.17 10.11
CA ARG A 107 25.28 10.73 11.09
C ARG A 107 23.89 11.25 10.74
N THR A 108 22.92 10.37 10.68
CA THR A 108 21.50 10.73 10.71
C THR A 108 21.07 11.08 12.14
N ASN A 109 19.90 11.72 12.27
CA ASN A 109 19.35 12.07 13.59
C ASN A 109 18.78 10.83 14.31
N GLY A 110 18.32 9.82 13.57
CA GLY A 110 17.94 8.49 14.05
C GLY A 110 18.82 7.41 13.46
N SER A 111 19.10 6.34 14.21
CA SER A 111 19.97 5.24 13.81
C SER A 111 19.56 3.95 14.50
N ASN A 112 19.75 2.81 13.84
CA ASN A 112 19.55 1.49 14.46
C ASN A 112 20.80 1.10 15.26
N TYR A 113 21.99 1.38 14.70
CA TYR A 113 23.28 1.04 15.30
C TYR A 113 24.28 2.21 15.20
N PRO A 114 24.18 3.22 16.10
CA PRO A 114 25.03 4.42 16.06
C PRO A 114 26.55 4.13 16.10
N TRP A 115 26.97 3.00 16.68
CA TRP A 115 28.38 2.64 16.76
C TRP A 115 28.99 2.27 15.40
N LEU A 116 28.18 1.94 14.39
CA LEU A 116 28.65 1.65 13.03
C LEU A 116 29.14 2.90 12.27
N TYR A 117 28.86 4.11 12.77
CA TYR A 117 29.33 5.36 12.14
C TYR A 117 30.85 5.49 12.04
N GLN A 118 31.60 4.72 12.84
CA GLN A 118 33.05 4.68 12.73
C GLN A 118 33.56 3.92 11.48
N TYR A 119 32.70 3.16 10.79
CA TYR A 119 33.05 2.31 9.65
C TYR A 119 32.44 2.77 8.32
N GLY A 120 31.50 3.70 8.35
CA GLY A 120 30.81 4.19 7.15
C GLY A 120 29.75 5.23 7.46
N TRP A 121 29.31 5.91 6.42
CA TRP A 121 28.30 6.97 6.45
C TRP A 121 27.00 6.48 5.81
N ASP A 122 25.87 7.04 6.22
CA ASP A 122 24.55 6.68 5.69
C ASP A 122 24.29 7.38 4.34
N SER A 123 23.49 6.72 3.50
CA SER A 123 22.87 7.36 2.33
C SER A 123 21.47 7.85 2.66
N VAL A 124 21.18 9.12 2.39
CA VAL A 124 19.83 9.68 2.50
C VAL A 124 19.48 10.50 1.26
N ILE A 125 18.26 10.38 0.78
CA ILE A 125 17.82 11.01 -0.47
C ILE A 125 17.94 12.53 -0.37
N ALA A 126 18.53 13.16 -1.38
CA ALA A 126 18.73 14.60 -1.44
C ALA A 126 17.67 15.25 -2.32
N GLY A 127 17.28 16.48 -2.00
CA GLY A 127 16.28 17.23 -2.74
C GLY A 127 16.87 17.98 -3.93
N ILE A 128 16.06 18.22 -4.94
CA ILE A 128 16.29 19.24 -5.97
C ILE A 128 15.34 20.43 -5.74
N PRO A 129 15.63 21.61 -6.31
CA PRO A 129 14.73 22.75 -6.22
C PRO A 129 13.32 22.41 -6.73
N HIS A 130 12.29 22.86 -6.01
CA HIS A 130 10.89 22.63 -6.36
C HIS A 130 10.62 23.33 -7.68
N TRP A 131 10.20 22.56 -8.67
CA TRP A 131 10.30 23.02 -10.05
C TRP A 131 8.98 23.46 -10.64
N SER A 132 7.83 23.28 -9.99
CA SER A 132 6.53 23.49 -10.62
C SER A 132 5.91 24.87 -10.41
N GLY A 133 6.48 25.70 -9.53
CA GLY A 133 5.92 27.01 -9.15
C GLY A 133 5.69 27.98 -10.33
N LEU A 134 4.45 28.40 -10.49
CA LEU A 134 4.01 29.53 -11.33
C LEU A 134 3.11 30.45 -10.48
N HIS A 135 3.73 31.39 -9.76
CA HIS A 135 3.03 32.25 -8.81
C HIS A 135 2.45 33.47 -9.53
N VAL A 136 1.33 34.01 -9.05
CA VAL A 136 0.69 35.20 -9.63
C VAL A 136 0.58 36.27 -8.58
N GLU A 137 1.09 37.47 -8.85
CA GLU A 137 0.92 38.63 -7.98
C GLU A 137 -0.01 39.65 -8.64
N ALA A 138 -0.99 40.10 -7.86
CA ALA A 138 -1.93 41.14 -8.23
C ALA A 138 -2.38 41.90 -6.99
N ASN A 139 -2.50 43.24 -7.10
CA ASN A 139 -2.91 44.11 -5.99
C ASN A 139 -2.10 43.94 -4.68
N GLY A 140 -0.83 43.55 -4.77
CA GLY A 140 0.05 43.34 -3.61
C GLY A 140 -0.19 42.03 -2.85
N GLU A 141 -1.04 41.14 -3.35
CA GLU A 141 -1.19 39.77 -2.86
C GLU A 141 -0.57 38.77 -3.85
N MET A 142 0.05 37.71 -3.32
CA MET A 142 0.61 36.61 -4.09
C MET A 142 -0.24 35.35 -3.98
N LEU A 143 -0.65 34.81 -5.13
CA LEU A 143 -1.24 33.49 -5.23
C LEU A 143 -0.13 32.42 -5.14
N ASN A 144 -0.05 31.75 -4.00
CA ASN A 144 0.90 30.69 -3.68
C ASN A 144 0.27 29.66 -2.70
N ALA A 145 1.07 28.79 -2.08
CA ALA A 145 0.58 27.81 -1.10
C ALA A 145 -0.09 28.43 0.14
N SER A 146 0.26 29.67 0.49
CA SER A 146 -0.21 30.40 1.69
C SER A 146 -1.21 31.51 1.35
N VAL A 147 -1.81 31.49 0.15
CA VAL A 147 -2.90 32.41 -0.21
C VAL A 147 -4.03 32.31 0.81
N ASP A 148 -4.66 33.43 1.14
CA ASP A 148 -5.79 33.45 2.06
C ASP A 148 -6.96 32.65 1.46
N PRO A 149 -7.45 31.58 2.13
CA PRO A 149 -8.55 30.78 1.62
C PRO A 149 -9.84 31.58 1.46
N GLU A 150 -10.05 32.66 2.22
CA GLU A 150 -11.23 33.54 2.07
C GLU A 150 -11.23 34.32 0.74
N HIS A 151 -10.06 34.43 0.09
CA HIS A 151 -9.92 35.06 -1.21
C HIS A 151 -10.15 34.09 -2.38
N LEU A 152 -10.43 32.82 -2.09
CA LEU A 152 -10.71 31.78 -3.07
C LEU A 152 -12.19 31.38 -3.05
N SER A 153 -12.77 31.15 -4.23
CA SER A 153 -14.13 30.60 -4.36
C SER A 153 -14.22 29.63 -5.53
N ASP A 154 -15.27 28.80 -5.59
CA ASP A 154 -15.47 27.78 -6.62
C ASP A 154 -14.27 26.81 -6.76
N PHE A 155 -13.63 26.48 -5.64
CA PHE A 155 -12.46 25.60 -5.61
C PHE A 155 -12.80 24.17 -6.05
N VAL A 156 -11.98 23.66 -6.96
CA VAL A 156 -11.95 22.26 -7.40
C VAL A 156 -10.51 21.90 -7.69
N THR A 157 -10.01 20.84 -7.06
CA THR A 157 -8.77 20.17 -7.46
C THR A 157 -9.06 18.74 -7.87
N SER A 158 -8.31 18.21 -8.84
CA SER A 158 -8.52 16.87 -9.37
C SER A 158 -7.24 16.18 -9.80
N LEU A 159 -7.21 14.86 -9.64
CA LEU A 159 -6.20 13.94 -10.16
C LEU A 159 -6.86 13.00 -11.17
N ASP A 160 -6.44 13.10 -12.44
CA ASP A 160 -6.72 12.09 -13.45
C ASP A 160 -5.71 10.94 -13.29
N VAL A 161 -6.15 9.85 -12.65
CA VAL A 161 -5.33 8.68 -12.34
C VAL A 161 -4.96 7.93 -13.62
N LYS A 162 -5.85 7.92 -14.61
CA LYS A 162 -5.64 7.25 -15.90
C LYS A 162 -4.57 7.92 -16.75
N ALA A 163 -4.40 9.22 -16.59
CA ALA A 163 -3.46 10.02 -17.37
C ALA A 163 -2.31 10.63 -16.56
N GLY A 164 -2.32 10.52 -15.22
CA GLY A 164 -1.31 11.12 -14.34
C GLY A 164 -1.26 12.64 -14.37
N ILE A 165 -2.44 13.30 -14.42
CA ILE A 165 -2.55 14.75 -14.55
C ILE A 165 -3.21 15.36 -13.31
N ALA A 166 -2.54 16.34 -12.70
CA ALA A 166 -3.10 17.18 -11.65
C ALA A 166 -3.73 18.44 -12.23
N SER A 167 -4.86 18.89 -11.68
CA SER A 167 -5.50 20.14 -12.08
C SER A 167 -6.11 20.89 -10.90
N TRP A 168 -6.06 22.23 -10.93
CA TRP A 168 -6.70 23.10 -9.94
C TRP A 168 -7.49 24.18 -10.66
N LYS A 169 -8.71 24.43 -10.19
CA LYS A 169 -9.60 25.47 -10.72
C LYS A 169 -10.27 26.19 -9.57
N TYR A 170 -10.21 27.51 -9.58
CA TYR A 170 -10.87 28.38 -8.59
C TYR A 170 -10.92 29.80 -9.12
N LYS A 171 -11.74 30.63 -8.47
CA LYS A 171 -11.68 32.08 -8.62
C LYS A 171 -10.86 32.64 -7.48
N TRP A 172 -9.91 33.50 -7.80
CA TRP A 172 -9.11 34.24 -6.84
C TRP A 172 -9.48 35.71 -6.90
N LYS A 173 -9.59 36.35 -5.72
CA LYS A 173 -9.87 37.78 -5.56
C LYS A 173 -8.65 38.47 -4.93
N PRO A 174 -7.72 39.01 -5.73
CA PRO A 174 -6.47 39.56 -5.21
C PRO A 174 -6.68 40.76 -4.27
N GLY A 175 -6.20 40.63 -3.04
CA GLY A 175 -6.30 41.62 -1.96
C GLY A 175 -7.61 41.59 -1.17
N GLY A 176 -8.50 40.61 -1.40
CA GLY A 176 -9.76 40.39 -0.65
C GLY A 176 -10.87 41.43 -0.86
N ALA A 177 -10.52 42.66 -1.24
CA ALA A 177 -11.43 43.79 -1.47
C ALA A 177 -11.40 44.27 -2.93
N GLY A 178 -12.55 44.65 -3.49
CA GLY A 178 -12.68 45.13 -4.88
C GLY A 178 -13.61 44.29 -5.77
N ASP A 179 -13.70 44.64 -7.06
CA ASP A 179 -14.57 44.05 -8.09
C ASP A 179 -13.83 43.17 -9.13
N GLY A 180 -12.50 43.07 -9.02
CA GLY A 180 -11.66 42.22 -9.88
C GLY A 180 -11.51 40.81 -9.34
N THR A 181 -11.90 39.81 -10.13
CA THR A 181 -11.68 38.38 -9.86
C THR A 181 -10.91 37.77 -11.02
N ILE A 182 -10.12 36.74 -10.74
CA ILE A 182 -9.36 35.98 -11.73
C ILE A 182 -9.80 34.52 -11.64
N ASP A 183 -10.37 33.98 -12.71
CA ASP A 183 -10.55 32.53 -12.85
C ASP A 183 -9.16 31.92 -13.15
N VAL A 184 -8.69 31.09 -12.22
CA VAL A 184 -7.40 30.43 -12.25
C VAL A 184 -7.59 28.97 -12.64
N ASP A 185 -6.80 28.48 -13.58
CA ASP A 185 -6.78 27.08 -14.01
C ASP A 185 -5.32 26.63 -14.19
N TYR A 186 -4.87 25.78 -13.26
CA TYR A 186 -3.59 25.09 -13.34
C TYR A 186 -3.79 23.66 -13.85
N GLN A 187 -2.84 23.18 -14.67
CA GLN A 187 -2.72 21.77 -15.02
C GLN A 187 -1.23 21.38 -15.04
N MET A 188 -0.90 20.22 -14.48
CA MET A 188 0.48 19.76 -14.31
C MET A 188 0.61 18.25 -14.55
N PHE A 189 1.74 17.85 -15.14
CA PHE A 189 2.13 16.44 -15.25
C PHE A 189 3.66 16.26 -15.27
N VAL A 190 4.11 15.10 -14.80
CA VAL A 190 5.49 14.61 -14.93
C VAL A 190 5.51 13.63 -16.09
N HIS A 191 6.23 13.94 -17.17
CA HIS A 191 6.04 13.23 -18.44
C HIS A 191 6.50 11.77 -18.34
N LYS A 192 5.55 10.85 -18.52
CA LYS A 192 5.78 9.40 -18.37
C LYS A 192 6.77 8.80 -19.39
N LEU A 193 6.64 9.16 -20.68
CA LEU A 193 7.56 8.70 -21.74
C LEU A 193 8.90 9.45 -21.77
N ARG A 194 8.87 10.79 -21.70
CA ARG A 194 10.06 11.65 -21.77
C ARG A 194 10.57 11.92 -20.36
N VAL A 195 11.35 10.98 -19.83
CA VAL A 195 11.74 10.93 -18.41
C VAL A 195 12.32 12.22 -17.84
N ASN A 196 12.96 13.06 -18.65
CA ASN A 196 13.58 14.32 -18.22
C ASN A 196 12.62 15.53 -18.20
N GLN A 197 11.33 15.37 -18.53
CA GLN A 197 10.41 16.49 -18.74
C GLN A 197 9.29 16.56 -17.69
N GLY A 198 9.06 17.76 -17.17
CA GLY A 198 7.87 18.15 -16.40
C GLY A 198 7.18 19.34 -17.06
N THR A 199 5.86 19.50 -16.88
CA THR A 199 5.14 20.60 -17.54
C THR A 199 4.03 21.15 -16.63
N VAL A 200 3.90 22.49 -16.63
CA VAL A 200 2.82 23.20 -15.93
C VAL A 200 2.18 24.19 -16.89
N ARG A 201 0.85 24.23 -16.95
CA ARG A 201 0.05 25.27 -17.61
C ARG A 201 -0.67 26.08 -16.55
N LEU A 202 -0.58 27.39 -16.65
CA LEU A 202 -1.40 28.36 -15.95
C LEU A 202 -2.29 29.08 -16.97
N ARG A 203 -3.59 29.11 -16.71
CA ARG A 203 -4.55 29.91 -17.48
C ARG A 203 -5.29 30.87 -16.55
N LEU A 204 -5.29 32.15 -16.90
CA LEU A 204 -5.89 33.23 -16.13
C LEU A 204 -6.98 33.91 -16.96
N THR A 205 -8.19 34.08 -16.41
CA THR A 205 -9.26 34.87 -17.03
C THR A 205 -9.77 35.89 -16.04
N ALA A 206 -9.48 37.17 -16.26
CA ALA A 206 -9.90 38.24 -15.36
C ALA A 206 -11.30 38.76 -15.67
N SER A 207 -12.07 39.15 -14.64
CA SER A 207 -13.40 39.76 -14.81
C SER A 207 -13.35 41.18 -15.40
N ARG A 208 -12.19 41.83 -15.33
CA ARG A 208 -11.90 43.17 -15.83
C ARG A 208 -10.45 43.26 -16.26
N ASP A 209 -10.11 44.32 -16.99
CA ASP A 209 -8.72 44.60 -17.34
C ASP A 209 -7.89 44.81 -16.08
N MET A 210 -6.76 44.10 -15.97
CA MET A 210 -5.82 44.19 -14.86
C MET A 210 -4.42 43.75 -15.26
N ASN A 211 -3.42 44.30 -14.58
CA ASN A 211 -2.03 43.87 -14.73
C ASN A 211 -1.68 42.92 -13.61
N VAL A 212 -1.02 41.82 -13.96
CA VAL A 212 -0.49 40.85 -13.01
C VAL A 212 0.97 40.59 -13.32
N THR A 213 1.72 40.15 -12.32
CA THR A 213 3.07 39.62 -12.51
C THR A 213 3.03 38.12 -12.31
N VAL A 214 3.52 37.36 -13.29
CA VAL A 214 3.67 35.91 -13.15
C VAL A 214 5.13 35.59 -12.87
N TYR A 215 5.37 34.80 -11.83
CA TYR A 215 6.70 34.38 -11.41
C TYR A 215 6.91 32.89 -11.72
N ASP A 216 7.97 32.60 -12.46
CA ASP A 216 8.49 31.26 -12.66
C ASP A 216 9.58 30.99 -11.63
N VAL A 217 9.27 30.08 -10.69
CA VAL A 217 10.09 29.81 -9.50
C VAL A 217 10.70 28.41 -9.61
N LEU A 218 12.02 28.33 -9.40
CA LEU A 218 12.70 27.11 -9.00
C LEU A 218 13.11 27.31 -7.53
N ASP A 219 12.35 26.71 -6.61
CA ASP A 219 12.45 26.99 -5.17
C ASP A 219 13.50 26.10 -4.49
N GLY A 220 14.60 26.71 -4.07
CA GLY A 220 15.72 26.04 -3.43
C GLY A 220 15.44 25.51 -2.03
N ASP A 221 14.36 25.94 -1.35
CA ASP A 221 14.03 25.44 0.01
C ASP A 221 13.67 23.94 -0.01
N CYS A 222 13.28 23.43 -1.17
CA CYS A 222 13.06 22.00 -1.44
C CYS A 222 14.36 21.20 -1.60
N ALA A 223 15.49 21.84 -1.91
CA ALA A 223 16.77 21.19 -2.14
C ALA A 223 17.51 20.79 -0.84
N VAL A 224 16.77 20.23 0.13
CA VAL A 224 17.32 19.77 1.40
C VAL A 224 18.39 18.70 1.18
N ARG A 225 19.45 18.74 1.99
CA ARG A 225 20.59 17.81 1.90
C ARG A 225 21.34 17.88 0.57
N SER A 226 21.20 18.98 -0.16
CA SER A 226 21.97 19.30 -1.36
C SER A 226 22.75 20.60 -1.18
N ASP A 227 23.96 20.63 -1.72
CA ASP A 227 24.77 21.85 -1.82
C ASP A 227 24.46 22.56 -3.14
N PHE A 228 24.39 23.89 -3.09
CA PHE A 228 24.26 24.73 -4.28
C PHE A 228 25.52 24.62 -5.16
N VAL A 229 25.34 24.57 -6.49
CA VAL A 229 26.44 24.52 -7.46
C VAL A 229 26.49 25.80 -8.29
N ASP A 230 25.42 26.10 -9.03
CA ASP A 230 25.34 27.30 -9.89
C ASP A 230 23.87 27.58 -10.27
N LYS A 231 23.58 28.80 -10.70
CA LYS A 231 22.27 29.18 -11.25
C LYS A 231 22.41 30.30 -12.27
N LYS A 232 21.50 30.36 -13.23
CA LYS A 232 21.55 31.40 -14.24
C LYS A 232 20.18 31.78 -14.78
N PHE A 233 19.99 33.09 -14.94
CA PHE A 233 18.96 33.69 -15.76
C PHE A 233 19.55 33.90 -17.14
N GLU A 234 19.05 33.17 -18.15
CA GLU A 234 19.48 33.40 -19.53
C GLU A 234 18.85 34.70 -20.02
N THR A 235 19.61 35.60 -20.65
CA THR A 235 19.09 36.89 -21.13
C THR A 235 18.33 36.75 -22.45
N ASP A 236 18.75 35.79 -23.28
CA ASP A 236 18.32 35.69 -24.68
C ASP A 236 17.15 34.73 -24.88
N THR A 237 16.86 33.90 -23.87
CA THR A 237 15.74 32.97 -23.85
C THR A 237 14.94 33.15 -22.56
N PRO A 238 13.63 32.81 -22.53
CA PRO A 238 12.81 32.90 -21.31
C PRO A 238 13.11 31.72 -20.37
N THR A 239 14.39 31.53 -20.05
CA THR A 239 14.91 30.36 -19.34
C THR A 239 15.65 30.77 -18.08
N ILE A 240 15.36 30.06 -17.00
CA ILE A 240 16.17 30.03 -15.78
C ILE A 240 16.62 28.60 -15.52
N TRP A 241 17.75 28.45 -14.84
CA TRP A 241 18.16 27.15 -14.35
C TRP A 241 18.96 27.27 -13.07
N THR A 242 18.97 26.18 -12.31
CA THR A 242 19.74 26.01 -11.08
C THR A 242 20.32 24.60 -11.05
N ALA A 243 21.46 24.47 -10.40
CA ALA A 243 22.19 23.23 -10.25
C ALA A 243 22.54 23.01 -8.79
N VAL A 244 22.33 21.77 -8.35
CA VAL A 244 22.62 21.33 -7.00
C VAL A 244 23.36 20.00 -7.04
N ARG A 245 24.05 19.66 -5.96
CA ARG A 245 24.67 18.35 -5.77
C ARG A 245 24.26 17.77 -4.43
N PRO A 246 24.16 16.44 -4.29
CA PRO A 246 23.96 15.85 -2.98
C PRO A 246 25.16 16.18 -2.09
N GLY A 247 24.90 16.48 -0.82
CA GLY A 247 25.96 16.75 0.16
C GLY A 247 27.00 15.63 0.16
N ASN A 248 28.28 15.99 0.32
CA ASN A 248 29.41 15.06 0.37
C ASN A 248 29.56 14.11 -0.85
N VAL A 249 28.90 14.39 -1.98
CA VAL A 249 29.02 13.64 -3.24
C VAL A 249 29.41 14.60 -4.37
N SER A 250 30.69 14.96 -4.45
CA SER A 250 31.18 16.04 -5.31
C SER A 250 31.14 15.75 -6.81
N ASN A 251 31.12 14.46 -7.20
CA ASN A 251 31.09 14.03 -8.60
C ASN A 251 29.66 13.92 -9.16
N VAL A 252 28.65 14.23 -8.35
CA VAL A 252 27.26 14.24 -8.78
C VAL A 252 26.77 15.68 -8.92
N THR A 253 26.01 15.98 -9.97
CA THR A 253 25.34 17.28 -10.13
C THR A 253 24.05 17.10 -10.89
N ALA A 254 22.96 17.64 -10.34
CA ALA A 254 21.66 17.72 -10.97
C ALA A 254 21.41 19.14 -11.49
N TYR A 255 20.81 19.23 -12.68
CA TYR A 255 20.40 20.48 -13.29
C TYR A 255 18.88 20.50 -13.43
N VAL A 256 18.26 21.61 -13.04
CA VAL A 256 16.84 21.89 -13.20
C VAL A 256 16.69 23.13 -14.05
N TYR A 257 16.12 22.97 -15.25
CA TYR A 257 15.84 24.04 -16.19
C TYR A 257 14.33 24.33 -16.22
N SER A 258 13.97 25.60 -16.32
CA SER A 258 12.62 26.05 -16.63
C SER A 258 12.65 27.00 -17.81
N THR A 259 11.82 26.75 -18.82
CA THR A 259 11.62 27.64 -19.98
C THR A 259 10.14 27.98 -20.11
N LEU A 260 9.83 29.28 -20.18
CA LEU A 260 8.47 29.76 -20.35
C LEU A 260 8.07 29.86 -21.81
N ALA A 261 6.80 29.57 -22.07
CA ALA A 261 6.06 30.05 -23.23
C ALA A 261 4.85 30.83 -22.73
N ALA A 262 4.50 31.89 -23.43
CA ALA A 262 3.25 32.57 -23.20
C ALA A 262 2.55 32.77 -24.54
N ASP A 263 1.26 33.04 -24.50
CA ASP A 263 0.51 33.42 -25.69
C ASP A 263 0.92 34.81 -26.21
N GLU A 264 0.35 35.23 -27.34
CA GLU A 264 0.74 36.48 -28.01
C GLU A 264 0.38 37.76 -27.20
N TRP A 265 -0.30 37.63 -26.05
CA TRP A 265 -0.75 38.76 -25.22
C TRP A 265 0.08 38.95 -23.95
N ALA A 266 0.96 37.99 -23.64
CA ALA A 266 1.98 38.12 -22.62
C ALA A 266 3.34 38.45 -23.27
N ASP A 267 3.86 39.63 -22.94
CA ASP A 267 5.12 40.11 -23.50
C ASP A 267 6.32 39.54 -22.73
N LEU A 268 6.91 38.47 -23.26
CA LEU A 268 8.12 37.87 -22.71
C LEU A 268 9.34 38.81 -22.75
N GLN A 269 9.30 39.96 -23.44
CA GLN A 269 10.34 40.98 -23.36
C GLN A 269 10.31 41.76 -22.03
N THR A 270 9.17 41.75 -21.32
CA THR A 270 9.05 42.35 -19.98
C THR A 270 9.76 41.54 -18.89
N ARG A 271 10.38 40.44 -19.28
CA ARG A 271 10.98 39.48 -18.35
C ARG A 271 12.12 40.10 -17.57
N SER A 272 12.10 39.88 -16.25
CA SER A 272 13.17 40.34 -15.36
C SER A 272 13.64 39.24 -14.43
N LYS A 273 14.93 39.28 -14.08
CA LYS A 273 15.46 38.51 -12.97
C LYS A 273 14.92 39.12 -11.68
N VAL A 274 14.35 38.29 -10.81
CA VAL A 274 13.91 38.72 -9.48
C VAL A 274 15.10 38.71 -8.53
N GLU A 275 15.14 39.71 -7.65
CA GLU A 275 16.20 39.85 -6.65
C GLU A 275 16.18 38.70 -5.62
N GLU A 276 17.36 38.35 -5.11
CA GLU A 276 17.49 37.34 -4.07
C GLU A 276 16.78 37.77 -2.79
N GLY A 277 16.20 36.83 -2.06
CA GLY A 277 15.43 37.10 -0.85
C GLY A 277 13.94 37.35 -1.07
N HIS A 278 13.48 37.62 -2.30
CA HIS A 278 12.04 37.80 -2.56
C HIS A 278 11.25 36.49 -2.45
N PHE A 279 11.83 35.36 -2.86
CA PHE A 279 11.26 34.00 -2.77
C PHE A 279 12.11 33.11 -1.85
N GLY A 280 12.28 33.52 -0.59
CA GLY A 280 13.11 32.80 0.38
C GLY A 280 14.61 33.09 0.23
N GLY A 281 15.40 32.51 1.15
CA GLY A 281 16.83 32.81 1.32
C GLY A 281 17.80 31.73 0.83
N ASN A 282 17.32 30.68 0.14
CA ASN A 282 18.18 29.59 -0.32
C ASN A 282 18.97 29.98 -1.58
N ASP A 283 20.28 29.72 -1.59
CA ASP A 283 21.17 30.08 -2.69
C ASP A 283 20.80 29.40 -4.02
N SER A 284 20.19 28.22 -3.98
CA SER A 284 19.74 27.51 -5.17
C SER A 284 18.41 28.01 -5.74
N THR A 285 17.72 28.92 -5.05
CA THR A 285 16.51 29.57 -5.57
C THR A 285 16.86 30.50 -6.73
N ILE A 286 16.10 30.37 -7.82
CA ILE A 286 16.14 31.31 -8.94
C ILE A 286 14.73 31.57 -9.46
N VAL A 287 14.46 32.84 -9.76
CA VAL A 287 13.15 33.29 -10.20
C VAL A 287 13.27 34.27 -11.36
N GLN A 288 12.41 34.11 -12.35
CA GLN A 288 12.14 35.11 -13.38
C GLN A 288 10.68 35.54 -13.30
N SER A 289 10.42 36.80 -13.58
CA SER A 289 9.06 37.36 -13.63
C SER A 289 8.71 37.83 -15.04
N ILE A 290 7.44 37.82 -15.39
CA ILE A 290 6.89 38.44 -16.60
C ILE A 290 5.64 39.26 -16.25
N GLY A 291 5.49 40.42 -16.87
CA GLY A 291 4.28 41.22 -16.76
C GLY A 291 3.20 40.73 -17.74
N VAL A 292 1.99 40.50 -17.25
CA VAL A 292 0.86 40.05 -18.07
C VAL A 292 -0.29 41.04 -17.94
N ARG A 293 -0.81 41.50 -19.07
CA ARG A 293 -1.97 42.40 -19.14
C ARG A 293 -3.23 41.59 -19.41
N LEU A 294 -3.91 41.19 -18.35
CA LEU A 294 -5.16 40.45 -18.47
C LEU A 294 -6.23 41.38 -19.03
N THR A 295 -6.84 40.95 -20.14
CA THR A 295 -8.02 41.59 -20.74
C THR A 295 -9.28 40.92 -20.21
N ALA A 296 -10.29 41.72 -19.88
CA ALA A 296 -11.57 41.24 -19.35
C ALA A 296 -12.16 40.08 -20.19
N SER A 297 -12.56 39.01 -19.50
CA SER A 297 -13.21 37.81 -20.05
C SER A 297 -12.41 37.06 -21.11
N ARG A 298 -11.11 37.34 -21.25
CA ARG A 298 -10.21 36.64 -22.16
C ARG A 298 -9.27 35.72 -21.38
N PRO A 299 -9.11 34.44 -21.77
CA PRO A 299 -8.11 33.57 -21.18
C PRO A 299 -6.71 33.93 -21.69
N HIS A 300 -5.75 34.03 -20.77
CA HIS A 300 -4.32 34.17 -21.04
C HIS A 300 -3.60 32.92 -20.51
N GLU A 301 -2.72 32.31 -21.31
CA GLU A 301 -2.00 31.10 -20.97
C GLU A 301 -0.49 31.32 -20.85
N ILE A 302 0.07 30.88 -19.72
CA ILE A 302 1.50 30.75 -19.48
C ILE A 302 1.80 29.26 -19.31
N LYS A 303 2.82 28.78 -20.00
CA LYS A 303 3.27 27.39 -19.95
C LYS A 303 4.72 27.35 -19.50
N LYS A 304 5.03 26.43 -18.61
CA LYS A 304 6.35 26.18 -18.06
C LYS A 304 6.79 24.78 -18.44
N PHE A 305 7.93 24.69 -19.12
CA PHE A 305 8.55 23.44 -19.54
C PHE A 305 9.81 23.19 -18.73
N VAL A 306 9.80 22.12 -17.94
CA VAL A 306 10.87 21.77 -17.02
C VAL A 306 11.73 20.67 -17.62
N GLY A 307 13.04 20.81 -17.48
CA GLY A 307 14.03 19.80 -17.82
C GLY A 307 14.87 19.43 -16.62
N VAL A 308 14.96 18.15 -16.28
CA VAL A 308 15.73 17.64 -15.14
C VAL A 308 16.69 16.56 -15.61
N ALA A 309 17.96 16.63 -15.20
CA ALA A 309 18.92 15.54 -15.40
C ALA A 309 20.03 15.58 -14.35
N THR A 310 20.60 14.42 -14.05
CA THR A 310 21.76 14.25 -13.16
C THR A 310 22.86 13.43 -13.83
N THR A 311 24.10 13.69 -13.42
CA THR A 311 25.30 12.92 -13.81
C THR A 311 25.18 11.42 -13.54
N ASP A 312 24.32 11.01 -12.59
CA ASP A 312 24.11 9.58 -12.29
C ASP A 312 23.47 8.82 -13.46
N ALA A 313 22.58 9.49 -14.20
CA ALA A 313 21.89 8.89 -15.35
C ALA A 313 22.46 9.36 -16.68
N PHE A 314 22.99 10.59 -16.77
CA PHE A 314 23.40 11.20 -18.03
C PHE A 314 24.82 11.77 -17.94
N PRO A 315 25.74 11.46 -18.88
CA PRO A 315 27.10 11.99 -18.84
C PRO A 315 27.21 13.52 -18.90
N ASP A 316 26.32 14.19 -19.67
CA ASP A 316 26.21 15.64 -19.74
C ASP A 316 24.79 16.06 -19.29
N PRO A 317 24.54 16.12 -17.97
CA PRO A 317 23.20 16.42 -17.48
C PRO A 317 22.76 17.85 -17.76
N GLN A 318 23.69 18.81 -17.86
CA GLN A 318 23.34 20.19 -18.16
C GLN A 318 22.75 20.30 -19.58
N ALA A 319 23.41 19.69 -20.57
CA ALA A 319 22.90 19.68 -21.92
C ALA A 319 21.57 18.92 -22.04
N ILE A 320 21.42 17.79 -21.34
CA ILE A 320 20.18 17.00 -21.35
C ILE A 320 19.02 17.76 -20.71
N ALA A 321 19.20 18.36 -19.53
CA ALA A 321 18.18 19.14 -18.86
C ALA A 321 17.77 20.37 -19.69
N LYS A 322 18.75 21.09 -20.24
CA LYS A 322 18.50 22.22 -21.15
C LYS A 322 17.72 21.78 -22.40
N ALA A 323 18.14 20.70 -23.05
CA ALA A 323 17.48 20.17 -24.24
C ALA A 323 16.06 19.69 -23.93
N ALA A 324 15.82 19.07 -22.78
CA ALA A 324 14.50 18.65 -22.33
C ALA A 324 13.55 19.85 -22.16
N SER A 325 13.99 20.91 -21.49
CA SER A 325 13.18 22.13 -21.32
C SER A 325 12.89 22.84 -22.67
N ILE A 326 13.91 23.03 -23.51
CA ILE A 326 13.76 23.70 -24.82
C ILE A 326 12.94 22.88 -25.81
N SER A 327 13.14 21.55 -25.86
CA SER A 327 12.31 20.70 -26.73
C SER A 327 10.86 20.63 -26.26
N GLY A 328 10.60 20.79 -24.96
CA GLY A 328 9.26 20.98 -24.43
C GLY A 328 8.58 22.23 -25.02
N LEU A 329 9.29 23.36 -25.02
CA LEU A 329 8.86 24.60 -25.68
C LEU A 329 8.56 24.39 -27.17
N THR A 330 9.49 23.77 -27.92
CA THR A 330 9.34 23.53 -29.36
C THR A 330 8.19 22.56 -29.69
N THR A 331 7.99 21.52 -28.86
CA THR A 331 6.89 20.55 -29.04
C THR A 331 5.55 21.20 -28.70
N GLY A 332 5.52 22.03 -27.66
CA GLY A 332 4.33 22.68 -27.14
C GLY A 332 3.52 21.81 -26.18
N TYR A 333 2.76 22.47 -25.31
CA TYR A 333 2.00 21.85 -24.21
C TYR A 333 1.06 20.71 -24.67
N TYR A 334 0.25 20.97 -25.69
CA TYR A 334 -0.83 20.06 -26.08
C TYR A 334 -0.31 18.77 -26.72
N GLU A 335 0.79 18.82 -27.48
CA GLU A 335 1.43 17.63 -28.04
C GLU A 335 2.18 16.83 -26.96
N LEU A 336 2.82 17.49 -25.99
CA LEU A 336 3.41 16.80 -24.83
C LEU A 336 2.33 16.09 -24.01
N LEU A 337 1.25 16.80 -23.68
CA LEU A 337 0.11 16.25 -22.95
C LEU A 337 -0.46 15.02 -23.65
N LYS A 338 -0.66 15.11 -24.98
CA LYS A 338 -1.12 13.99 -25.78
C LYS A 338 -0.17 12.80 -25.69
N SER A 339 1.13 12.98 -25.92
CA SER A 339 2.09 11.88 -25.85
C SER A 339 2.27 11.30 -24.44
N HIS A 340 2.01 12.10 -23.40
CA HIS A 340 1.96 11.64 -22.02
C HIS A 340 0.76 10.74 -21.74
N ILE A 341 -0.44 11.17 -22.16
CA ILE A 341 -1.67 10.39 -22.06
C ILE A 341 -1.56 9.11 -22.86
N GLU A 342 -1.00 9.17 -24.07
CA GLU A 342 -0.78 8.00 -24.93
C GLU A 342 0.13 6.97 -24.25
N GLU A 343 1.19 7.40 -23.56
CA GLU A 343 2.05 6.48 -22.80
C GLU A 343 1.31 5.86 -21.62
N TRP A 344 0.60 6.64 -20.79
CA TRP A 344 -0.19 6.07 -19.69
C TRP A 344 -1.27 5.11 -20.18
N ALA A 345 -1.87 5.37 -21.34
CA ALA A 345 -2.84 4.47 -21.98
C ALA A 345 -2.22 3.15 -22.47
N THR A 346 -0.89 3.00 -22.47
CA THR A 346 -0.21 1.71 -22.67
C THR A 346 0.14 0.98 -21.38
N ILE A 347 0.07 1.67 -20.24
CA ILE A 347 0.49 1.19 -18.93
C ILE A 347 -0.73 0.84 -18.09
N LEU A 348 -1.58 1.83 -17.77
CA LEU A 348 -2.72 1.66 -16.87
C LEU A 348 -4.00 1.47 -17.69
N THR A 349 -4.13 0.30 -18.33
CA THR A 349 -5.32 -0.04 -19.12
C THR A 349 -6.42 -0.66 -18.24
N PRO A 350 -7.70 -0.68 -18.68
CA PRO A 350 -8.78 -1.30 -17.91
C PRO A 350 -8.57 -2.78 -17.58
N ASP A 351 -7.77 -3.49 -18.39
CA ASP A 351 -7.37 -4.88 -18.17
C ASP A 351 -6.08 -5.03 -17.36
N ALA A 352 -5.42 -3.94 -16.95
CA ALA A 352 -4.22 -3.94 -16.11
C ALA A 352 -4.50 -3.66 -14.62
N VAL A 353 -5.77 -3.44 -14.27
CA VAL A 353 -6.27 -3.17 -12.91
C VAL A 353 -7.43 -4.11 -12.59
N ASP A 354 -7.66 -4.36 -11.29
CA ASP A 354 -8.81 -5.16 -10.88
C ASP A 354 -10.10 -4.33 -11.00
N SER A 355 -11.22 -4.99 -11.33
CA SER A 355 -12.51 -4.36 -11.51
C SER A 355 -13.62 -5.10 -10.78
N TYR A 356 -14.14 -4.43 -9.77
CA TYR A 356 -15.33 -4.80 -8.99
C TYR A 356 -16.66 -4.44 -9.69
N ARG A 357 -16.63 -4.01 -10.96
CA ARG A 357 -17.87 -3.73 -11.71
C ARG A 357 -18.64 -5.03 -11.95
N LEU A 358 -19.94 -4.99 -11.74
CA LEU A 358 -20.85 -6.07 -12.10
C LEU A 358 -20.81 -6.30 -13.62
N PRO A 359 -21.24 -7.48 -14.12
CA PRO A 359 -21.27 -7.77 -15.56
C PRO A 359 -22.10 -6.78 -16.40
N ASN A 360 -23.01 -6.02 -15.78
CA ASN A 360 -23.79 -4.96 -16.43
C ASN A 360 -23.03 -3.62 -16.54
N GLY A 361 -21.80 -3.52 -16.01
CA GLY A 361 -20.93 -2.35 -16.01
C GLY A 361 -21.07 -1.39 -14.83
N SER A 362 -22.06 -1.60 -13.96
CA SER A 362 -22.29 -0.79 -12.75
C SER A 362 -21.38 -1.22 -11.59
N LEU A 363 -21.13 -0.32 -10.63
CA LEU A 363 -20.50 -0.67 -9.37
C LEU A 363 -21.54 -1.19 -8.37
N PRO A 364 -21.17 -2.14 -7.49
CA PRO A 364 -21.99 -2.54 -6.36
C PRO A 364 -22.39 -1.34 -5.48
N GLY A 365 -23.54 -1.45 -4.82
CA GLY A 365 -24.05 -0.40 -3.93
C GLY A 365 -23.29 -0.27 -2.60
N ASP A 366 -22.47 -1.26 -2.24
CA ASP A 366 -21.65 -1.25 -1.03
C ASP A 366 -20.52 -0.20 -1.13
N PRO A 367 -20.50 0.82 -0.26
CA PRO A 367 -19.46 1.85 -0.28
C PRO A 367 -18.04 1.30 -0.11
N SER A 368 -17.86 0.25 0.68
CA SER A 368 -16.55 -0.36 0.93
C SER A 368 -16.05 -1.08 -0.33
N VAL A 369 -16.94 -1.72 -1.11
CA VAL A 369 -16.57 -2.29 -2.42
C VAL A 369 -16.25 -1.20 -3.45
N GLN A 370 -16.95 -0.05 -3.40
CA GLN A 370 -16.60 1.10 -4.23
C GLN A 370 -15.23 1.68 -3.86
N GLU A 371 -14.89 1.71 -2.58
CA GLU A 371 -13.57 2.11 -2.10
C GLU A 371 -12.47 1.16 -2.60
N LEU A 372 -12.65 -0.15 -2.44
CA LEU A 372 -11.74 -1.16 -2.99
C LEU A 372 -11.58 -1.02 -4.51
N HIS A 373 -12.65 -0.63 -5.23
CA HIS A 373 -12.59 -0.33 -6.64
C HIS A 373 -11.71 0.89 -6.94
N ILE A 374 -11.83 1.98 -6.20
CA ILE A 374 -10.97 3.16 -6.37
C ILE A 374 -9.50 2.78 -6.10
N LEU A 375 -9.25 2.05 -5.01
CA LEU A 375 -7.92 1.59 -4.62
C LEU A 375 -7.26 0.67 -5.65
N ALA A 376 -8.04 -0.17 -6.33
CA ALA A 376 -7.56 -1.00 -7.44
C ALA A 376 -7.00 -0.18 -8.62
N HIS A 377 -7.32 1.11 -8.71
CA HIS A 377 -6.80 2.03 -9.72
C HIS A 377 -5.70 2.94 -9.16
N THR A 378 -5.87 3.50 -7.96
CA THR A 378 -4.91 4.45 -7.37
C THR A 378 -3.62 3.77 -6.93
N ASN A 379 -3.69 2.59 -6.32
CA ASN A 379 -2.51 1.87 -5.83
C ASN A 379 -1.52 1.54 -6.96
N PRO A 380 -1.93 0.89 -8.07
CA PRO A 380 -1.00 0.64 -9.17
C PRO A 380 -0.54 1.94 -9.86
N PHE A 381 -1.37 2.98 -9.93
CA PHE A 381 -0.94 4.29 -10.44
C PHE A 381 0.25 4.85 -9.66
N TYR A 382 0.16 4.91 -8.32
CA TYR A 382 1.25 5.43 -7.50
C TYR A 382 2.50 4.57 -7.60
N LEU A 383 2.38 3.24 -7.56
CA LEU A 383 3.54 2.34 -7.72
C LEU A 383 4.21 2.50 -9.10
N LEU A 384 3.43 2.51 -10.18
CA LEU A 384 3.95 2.65 -11.55
C LEU A 384 4.49 4.06 -11.82
N SER A 385 3.98 5.09 -11.17
CA SER A 385 4.54 6.45 -11.27
C SER A 385 5.99 6.52 -10.75
N HIS A 386 6.41 5.58 -9.90
CA HIS A 386 7.77 5.49 -9.36
C HIS A 386 8.65 4.45 -10.08
N MET A 387 8.17 3.84 -11.18
CA MET A 387 8.94 2.92 -12.03
C MET A 387 9.09 3.44 -13.46
N VAL A 388 10.32 3.51 -13.98
CA VAL A 388 10.56 3.79 -15.40
C VAL A 388 10.18 2.58 -16.25
N GLY A 389 9.33 2.80 -17.26
CA GLY A 389 8.92 1.76 -18.21
C GLY A 389 9.88 1.57 -19.39
N PRO A 390 9.77 0.45 -20.13
CA PRO A 390 10.66 0.15 -21.26
C PRO A 390 10.54 1.16 -22.42
N ASN A 391 9.34 1.68 -22.72
CA ASN A 391 9.16 2.71 -23.73
C ASN A 391 9.93 3.99 -23.38
N ALA A 392 9.89 4.38 -22.11
CA ALA A 392 10.61 5.54 -21.59
C ALA A 392 12.14 5.35 -21.64
N ILE A 393 12.64 4.16 -21.31
CA ILE A 393 14.06 3.79 -21.50
C ILE A 393 14.45 3.87 -22.97
N ALA A 394 13.63 3.34 -23.87
CA ALA A 394 13.88 3.39 -25.31
C ALA A 394 13.88 4.83 -25.85
N ALA A 395 12.93 5.65 -25.42
CA ALA A 395 12.85 7.08 -25.77
C ALA A 395 14.06 7.87 -25.25
N ALA A 396 14.66 7.44 -24.14
CA ALA A 396 15.90 7.99 -23.60
C ALA A 396 17.17 7.36 -24.21
N GLY A 397 17.07 6.73 -25.39
CA GLY A 397 18.22 6.16 -26.10
C GLY A 397 18.72 4.83 -25.54
N ASN A 398 17.82 4.01 -24.96
CA ASN A 398 18.15 2.78 -24.26
C ASN A 398 19.10 2.99 -23.06
N ASN A 399 18.96 4.12 -22.37
CA ASN A 399 19.79 4.43 -21.22
C ASN A 399 19.48 3.50 -20.04
N THR A 400 20.35 2.50 -19.83
CA THR A 400 20.18 1.49 -18.79
C THR A 400 20.28 2.05 -17.37
N ARG A 401 20.91 3.22 -17.18
CA ARG A 401 21.03 3.87 -15.86
C ARG A 401 19.70 4.35 -15.28
N LEU A 402 18.65 4.45 -16.11
CA LEU A 402 17.31 4.83 -15.66
C LEU A 402 16.53 3.68 -15.01
N GLY A 403 16.91 2.43 -15.27
CA GLY A 403 16.19 1.23 -14.82
C GLY A 403 16.89 0.43 -13.73
N VAL A 404 17.86 1.03 -13.03
CA VAL A 404 18.67 0.38 -11.97
C VAL A 404 18.45 0.98 -10.58
N ASN A 405 17.45 1.86 -10.42
CA ASN A 405 17.03 2.38 -9.12
C ASN A 405 15.69 1.74 -8.73
N SER A 406 15.57 1.37 -7.45
CA SER A 406 14.32 0.84 -6.87
C SER A 406 13.41 1.97 -6.34
N ILE A 407 12.30 1.59 -5.74
CA ILE A 407 11.28 2.48 -5.18
C ILE A 407 11.54 2.71 -3.69
N PRO A 408 11.71 3.97 -3.25
CA PRO A 408 11.73 4.32 -1.83
C PRO A 408 10.37 4.13 -1.16
N VAL A 409 10.37 3.90 0.16
CA VAL A 409 9.14 3.74 0.98
C VAL A 409 8.10 4.82 0.71
N CYS A 410 8.54 6.07 0.52
CA CYS A 410 7.67 7.22 0.27
C CYS A 410 7.71 7.78 -1.16
N GLY A 411 8.31 7.04 -2.10
CA GLY A 411 8.44 7.48 -3.48
C GLY A 411 9.38 8.69 -3.65
N PHE A 412 9.14 9.48 -4.70
CA PHE A 412 9.99 10.62 -5.11
C PHE A 412 9.39 12.00 -4.80
N GLY A 413 8.25 12.02 -4.09
CA GLY A 413 7.58 13.24 -3.64
C GLY A 413 7.72 13.52 -2.14
N ALA A 414 8.39 12.66 -1.39
CA ALA A 414 8.64 12.79 0.06
C ALA A 414 10.01 12.22 0.43
N ASP A 415 10.53 12.61 1.59
CA ASP A 415 11.85 12.18 2.08
C ASP A 415 11.79 11.31 3.35
N CYS A 416 10.61 10.84 3.76
CA CYS A 416 10.49 9.88 4.85
C CYS A 416 11.30 8.61 4.58
N TYR A 417 11.73 7.95 5.67
CA TYR A 417 12.69 6.85 5.62
C TYR A 417 14.04 7.20 4.95
N GLY A 418 14.35 8.49 4.84
CA GLY A 418 15.55 8.96 4.13
C GLY A 418 15.53 8.59 2.65
N GLY A 419 14.37 8.28 2.07
CA GLY A 419 14.21 7.71 0.75
C GLY A 419 14.97 6.40 0.52
N GLN A 420 15.28 5.65 1.59
CA GLN A 420 16.03 4.39 1.50
C GLN A 420 15.16 3.24 0.95
N ILE A 421 15.83 2.21 0.44
CA ILE A 421 15.24 0.99 -0.11
C ILE A 421 15.33 -0.13 0.93
N PHE A 422 14.19 -0.74 1.21
CA PHE A 422 14.00 -1.81 2.19
C PHE A 422 13.44 -3.07 1.50
N TRP A 423 13.19 -4.13 2.28
CA TRP A 423 12.39 -5.29 1.86
C TRP A 423 10.99 -4.90 1.35
N ASP A 424 10.45 -3.76 1.77
CA ASP A 424 9.28 -3.04 1.23
C ASP A 424 9.17 -3.13 -0.29
N ALA A 425 10.26 -2.82 -0.98
CA ALA A 425 10.28 -2.83 -2.44
C ALA A 425 10.10 -4.24 -3.00
N ASP A 426 10.69 -5.26 -2.35
CA ASP A 426 10.80 -6.62 -2.85
C ASP A 426 9.54 -7.47 -2.57
N VAL A 427 8.94 -7.36 -1.38
CA VAL A 427 7.82 -8.22 -0.94
C VAL A 427 6.46 -7.52 -0.81
N TRP A 428 6.42 -6.18 -0.81
CA TRP A 428 5.16 -5.43 -0.69
C TRP A 428 4.82 -4.68 -1.98
N MET A 429 5.72 -3.81 -2.45
CA MET A 429 5.47 -2.97 -3.62
C MET A 429 5.59 -3.73 -4.95
N ALA A 430 6.61 -4.58 -5.09
CA ALA A 430 6.85 -5.29 -6.34
C ALA A 430 5.81 -6.37 -6.65
N PRO A 431 5.41 -7.29 -5.76
CA PRO A 431 4.70 -8.51 -6.18
C PRO A 431 3.40 -8.27 -6.96
N GLY A 432 2.54 -7.36 -6.49
CA GLY A 432 1.29 -7.02 -7.20
C GLY A 432 1.52 -6.32 -8.55
N ILE A 433 2.66 -5.65 -8.72
CA ILE A 433 3.06 -5.03 -10.00
C ILE A 433 3.84 -6.02 -10.87
N GLN A 434 4.61 -6.95 -10.31
CA GLN A 434 5.35 -7.96 -11.06
C GLN A 434 4.39 -8.82 -11.86
N VAL A 435 3.29 -9.27 -11.24
CA VAL A 435 2.32 -10.16 -11.91
C VAL A 435 1.66 -9.51 -13.12
N SER A 436 1.46 -8.19 -13.12
CA SER A 436 0.71 -7.45 -14.16
C SER A 436 1.59 -6.61 -15.10
N HIS A 437 2.64 -5.99 -14.57
CA HIS A 437 3.58 -5.11 -15.27
C HIS A 437 5.03 -5.55 -15.03
N PRO A 438 5.41 -6.81 -15.37
CA PRO A 438 6.73 -7.34 -15.05
C PRO A 438 7.87 -6.50 -15.62
N GLN A 439 7.66 -5.79 -16.73
CA GLN A 439 8.65 -4.91 -17.34
C GLN A 439 8.98 -3.67 -16.49
N HIS A 440 8.05 -3.16 -15.68
CA HIS A 440 8.27 -2.04 -14.76
C HIS A 440 8.91 -2.52 -13.45
N ALA A 441 8.42 -3.64 -12.92
CA ALA A 441 8.95 -4.22 -11.68
C ALA A 441 10.41 -4.70 -11.79
N GLN A 442 10.95 -4.81 -13.02
CA GLN A 442 12.38 -5.01 -13.28
C GLN A 442 13.27 -3.97 -12.59
N ASN A 443 12.77 -2.77 -12.29
CA ASN A 443 13.54 -1.75 -11.58
C ASN A 443 14.00 -2.23 -10.19
N VAL A 444 13.13 -2.96 -9.47
CA VAL A 444 13.44 -3.54 -8.15
C VAL A 444 14.50 -4.65 -8.28
N VAL A 445 14.29 -5.58 -9.22
CA VAL A 445 15.23 -6.69 -9.48
C VAL A 445 16.60 -6.18 -9.90
N LYS A 446 16.65 -5.25 -10.86
CA LYS A 446 17.91 -4.69 -11.37
C LYS A 446 18.66 -3.86 -10.35
N TYR A 447 17.97 -3.20 -9.43
CA TYR A 447 18.61 -2.52 -8.31
C TYR A 447 19.41 -3.50 -7.45
N ARG A 448 18.81 -4.65 -7.07
CA ARG A 448 19.51 -5.68 -6.28
C ARG A 448 20.68 -6.29 -7.05
N VAL A 449 20.55 -6.49 -8.37
CA VAL A 449 21.65 -6.93 -9.25
C VAL A 449 22.79 -5.90 -9.27
N ASP A 450 22.51 -4.61 -9.40
CA ASP A 450 23.52 -3.54 -9.38
C ASP A 450 24.24 -3.47 -8.02
N ARG A 451 23.56 -3.82 -6.93
CA ARG A 451 24.11 -3.85 -5.56
C ARG A 451 24.82 -5.14 -5.19
N PHE A 452 24.78 -6.18 -6.02
CA PHE A 452 25.30 -7.49 -5.67
C PHE A 452 26.81 -7.46 -5.34
N GLU A 453 27.62 -6.75 -6.11
CA GLU A 453 29.06 -6.64 -5.86
C GLU A 453 29.35 -5.98 -4.50
N GLN A 454 28.56 -4.97 -4.12
CA GLN A 454 28.68 -4.37 -2.79
C GLN A 454 28.20 -5.32 -1.70
N ALA A 455 27.13 -6.08 -1.92
CA ALA A 455 26.64 -7.07 -0.96
C ALA A 455 27.69 -8.17 -0.69
N GLN A 456 28.52 -8.53 -1.68
CA GLN A 456 29.65 -9.42 -1.46
C GLN A 456 30.74 -8.78 -0.58
N ARG A 457 31.08 -7.50 -0.83
CA ARG A 457 32.02 -6.75 0.03
C ARG A 457 31.49 -6.56 1.45
N ASN A 458 30.17 -6.46 1.63
CA ASN A 458 29.56 -6.32 2.95
C ASN A 458 29.85 -7.53 3.85
N VAL A 459 30.07 -8.73 3.29
CA VAL A 459 30.49 -9.91 4.08
C VAL A 459 31.84 -9.68 4.77
N GLU A 460 32.73 -8.89 4.17
CA GLU A 460 34.03 -8.52 4.77
C GLU A 460 33.87 -7.66 6.03
N THR A 461 32.69 -7.09 6.25
CA THR A 461 32.34 -6.35 7.48
C THR A 461 31.89 -7.25 8.63
N ALA A 462 32.05 -8.58 8.53
CA ALA A 462 31.71 -9.54 9.57
C ALA A 462 32.36 -9.27 10.94
N PHE A 463 33.39 -8.43 11.01
CA PHE A 463 33.92 -7.94 12.28
C PHE A 463 32.89 -7.15 13.12
N THR A 464 31.81 -6.69 12.49
CA THR A 464 30.67 -6.02 13.13
C THR A 464 29.64 -6.99 13.71
N SER A 465 29.69 -8.28 13.37
CA SER A 465 28.80 -9.29 13.94
C SER A 465 29.27 -9.72 15.33
N SER A 466 28.33 -10.12 16.18
CA SER A 466 28.53 -10.90 17.41
C SER A 466 29.37 -12.17 17.18
N LYS A 467 29.50 -12.60 15.92
CA LYS A 467 30.24 -13.79 15.50
C LYS A 467 31.66 -13.47 14.98
N ASN A 468 32.17 -12.26 15.15
CA ASN A 468 33.45 -11.84 14.56
C ASN A 468 34.69 -12.69 14.93
N GLN A 469 34.70 -13.36 16.09
CA GLN A 469 35.83 -14.17 16.58
C GLN A 469 35.87 -15.62 16.05
N SER A 470 34.96 -15.98 15.15
CA SER A 470 34.71 -17.38 14.81
C SER A 470 35.32 -17.87 13.50
N GLU A 471 36.05 -17.01 12.76
CA GLU A 471 36.65 -17.30 11.44
C GLU A 471 35.70 -17.94 10.40
N ARG A 472 34.38 -17.83 10.60
CA ARG A 472 33.39 -18.64 9.86
C ARG A 472 32.94 -18.05 8.52
N PHE A 473 33.13 -16.75 8.30
CA PHE A 473 32.68 -16.07 7.08
C PHE A 473 33.77 -16.16 6.01
N THR A 474 33.45 -16.76 4.86
CA THR A 474 34.41 -16.95 3.76
C THR A 474 33.98 -16.20 2.50
N PRO A 475 34.93 -15.86 1.60
CA PRO A 475 34.59 -15.26 0.32
C PRO A 475 33.58 -16.11 -0.46
N GLY A 476 32.65 -15.46 -1.14
CA GLY A 476 31.59 -16.09 -1.93
C GLY A 476 30.17 -15.84 -1.42
N GLY A 477 30.02 -15.38 -0.18
CA GLY A 477 28.74 -14.92 0.36
C GLY A 477 28.34 -13.53 -0.12
N ALA A 478 27.07 -13.19 0.03
CA ALA A 478 26.57 -11.82 -0.11
C ALA A 478 25.57 -11.51 0.99
N VAL A 479 25.65 -10.28 1.53
CA VAL A 479 24.68 -9.74 2.49
C VAL A 479 24.32 -8.30 2.13
N PHE A 480 23.05 -8.09 1.86
CA PHE A 480 22.46 -6.78 1.64
C PHE A 480 22.15 -6.13 3.00
N PRO A 481 22.35 -4.81 3.13
CA PRO A 481 22.02 -4.09 4.35
C PRO A 481 20.50 -3.96 4.52
N TRP A 482 20.05 -3.82 5.77
CA TRP A 482 18.64 -3.57 6.08
C TRP A 482 18.06 -2.38 5.30
N THR A 483 18.77 -1.24 5.34
CA THR A 483 18.45 -0.07 4.53
C THR A 483 19.51 0.12 3.46
N SER A 484 19.09 0.24 2.21
CA SER A 484 19.99 0.46 1.08
C SER A 484 19.77 1.82 0.42
N GLY A 485 20.85 2.47 0.01
CA GLY A 485 20.82 3.77 -0.68
C GLY A 485 21.79 3.79 -1.87
N ARG A 486 22.67 4.80 -1.92
CA ARG A 486 23.58 5.02 -3.06
C ARG A 486 24.73 4.05 -3.17
N TRP A 487 25.23 3.48 -2.07
CA TRP A 487 26.32 2.51 -2.12
C TRP A 487 25.84 1.09 -1.82
N GLY A 488 24.83 0.92 -0.96
CA GLY A 488 24.37 -0.39 -0.52
C GLY A 488 25.34 -1.07 0.45
N ASN A 489 26.15 -0.27 1.15
CA ASN A 489 27.07 -0.71 2.20
C ASN A 489 26.33 -0.85 3.55
N CYS A 490 26.91 -1.61 4.47
CA CYS A 490 26.44 -1.68 5.85
C CYS A 490 26.71 -0.35 6.57
N THR A 491 25.69 0.21 7.21
CA THR A 491 25.76 1.52 7.89
C THR A 491 24.96 1.53 9.20
N GLY A 492 24.92 2.67 9.89
CA GLY A 492 24.20 2.81 11.16
C GLY A 492 22.68 2.66 11.03
N THR A 493 22.08 3.11 9.93
CA THR A 493 20.67 2.82 9.64
C THR A 493 20.50 1.41 9.04
N GLY A 494 21.45 0.96 8.22
CA GLY A 494 21.38 -0.30 7.49
C GLY A 494 22.43 -1.31 7.91
N ALA A 495 22.31 -1.89 9.11
CA ALA A 495 23.20 -2.97 9.52
C ALA A 495 23.01 -4.22 8.64
N CYS A 496 24.09 -4.95 8.37
CA CYS A 496 24.06 -6.22 7.64
C CYS A 496 24.10 -7.45 8.56
N PHE A 497 24.57 -7.25 9.79
CA PHE A 497 24.72 -8.30 10.79
C PHE A 497 23.93 -7.93 12.01
N ASP A 498 23.46 -8.98 12.68
CA ASP A 498 22.83 -8.98 13.99
C ASP A 498 21.55 -8.15 14.07
N TYR A 499 20.77 -8.19 13.01
CA TYR A 499 19.52 -7.44 12.87
C TYR A 499 18.57 -8.23 11.95
N GLU A 500 17.87 -7.57 11.05
CA GLU A 500 16.89 -8.15 10.13
C GLU A 500 17.54 -8.87 8.94
N TYR A 501 17.97 -10.12 9.18
CA TYR A 501 18.60 -10.96 8.16
C TYR A 501 17.65 -11.39 7.04
N HIS A 502 16.34 -11.44 7.31
CA HIS A 502 15.33 -11.97 6.39
C HIS A 502 15.28 -11.23 5.04
N LEU A 503 15.60 -9.93 5.02
CA LEU A 503 15.69 -9.11 3.80
C LEU A 503 16.46 -9.80 2.66
N ASN A 504 17.48 -10.60 3.01
CA ASN A 504 18.29 -11.30 2.03
C ASN A 504 17.54 -12.45 1.33
N GLY A 505 16.66 -13.17 2.04
CA GLY A 505 15.79 -14.17 1.41
C GLY A 505 14.60 -13.53 0.71
N ASP A 506 14.10 -12.39 1.20
CA ASP A 506 13.02 -11.61 0.56
C ASP A 506 13.39 -11.17 -0.87
N ILE A 507 14.65 -10.75 -1.05
CA ILE A 507 15.21 -10.44 -2.38
C ILE A 507 15.13 -11.67 -3.31
N SER A 508 15.41 -12.87 -2.78
CA SER A 508 15.33 -14.10 -3.56
C SER A 508 13.88 -14.50 -3.88
N LEU A 509 12.89 -14.19 -3.03
CA LEU A 509 11.48 -14.33 -3.38
C LEU A 509 11.12 -13.46 -4.59
N ALA A 510 11.59 -12.21 -4.63
CA ALA A 510 11.38 -11.32 -5.77
C ALA A 510 12.04 -11.85 -7.06
N PHE A 511 13.19 -12.54 -6.95
CA PHE A 511 13.84 -13.20 -8.09
C PHE A 511 13.10 -14.45 -8.57
N ASN A 512 12.57 -15.25 -7.66
CA ASN A 512 11.78 -16.43 -7.99
C ASN A 512 10.49 -16.01 -8.70
N ASN A 513 9.78 -15.02 -8.15
CA ASN A 513 8.60 -14.42 -8.78
C ASN A 513 8.93 -13.89 -10.18
N HIS A 514 10.08 -13.23 -10.35
CA HIS A 514 10.54 -12.77 -11.66
C HIS A 514 10.64 -13.90 -12.69
N LEU A 515 11.26 -15.03 -12.35
CA LEU A 515 11.32 -16.20 -13.23
C LEU A 515 9.93 -16.72 -13.57
N ILE A 516 9.12 -16.98 -12.54
CA ILE A 516 7.80 -17.63 -12.66
C ILE A 516 6.84 -16.76 -13.49
N ILE A 517 6.91 -15.45 -13.36
CA ILE A 517 6.04 -14.52 -14.08
C ILE A 517 6.54 -14.28 -15.50
N THR A 518 7.84 -14.07 -15.70
CA THR A 518 8.40 -13.64 -16.99
C THR A 518 8.76 -14.79 -17.92
N GLY A 519 9.01 -15.97 -17.37
CA GLY A 519 9.59 -17.10 -18.08
C GLY A 519 11.05 -16.92 -18.47
N TYR A 520 11.74 -15.88 -17.98
CA TYR A 520 13.11 -15.53 -18.40
C TYR A 520 14.19 -16.40 -17.74
N GLY A 521 14.19 -17.69 -18.07
CA GLY A 521 15.08 -18.71 -17.51
C GLY A 521 16.57 -18.37 -17.62
N ASP A 522 17.03 -17.89 -18.78
CA ASP A 522 18.45 -17.55 -18.98
C ASP A 522 18.91 -16.43 -18.04
N TYR A 523 18.13 -15.36 -17.90
CA TYR A 523 18.46 -14.26 -17.00
C TYR A 523 18.45 -14.69 -15.54
N PHE A 524 17.46 -15.48 -15.14
CA PHE A 524 17.44 -16.05 -13.80
C PHE A 524 18.68 -16.91 -13.55
N ASN A 525 18.98 -17.86 -14.43
CA ASN A 525 20.11 -18.77 -14.29
C ASN A 525 21.45 -18.04 -14.26
N ASP A 526 21.66 -17.06 -15.15
CA ASP A 526 22.97 -16.42 -15.33
C ASP A 526 23.20 -15.22 -14.41
N THR A 527 22.12 -14.59 -13.91
CA THR A 527 22.20 -13.35 -13.13
C THR A 527 21.60 -13.47 -11.74
N LEU A 528 20.37 -13.99 -11.59
CA LEU A 528 19.65 -13.96 -10.31
C LEU A 528 20.02 -15.13 -9.39
N LEU A 529 20.08 -16.35 -9.93
CA LEU A 529 20.43 -17.56 -9.19
C LEU A 529 21.84 -17.47 -8.56
N PRO A 530 22.89 -16.91 -9.21
CA PRO A 530 24.17 -16.65 -8.55
C PRO A 530 24.07 -15.77 -7.31
N ILE A 531 23.14 -14.80 -7.28
CA ILE A 531 22.90 -13.95 -6.10
C ILE A 531 22.23 -14.77 -5.00
N SER A 532 21.18 -15.53 -5.32
CA SER A 532 20.53 -16.45 -4.36
C SER A 532 21.52 -17.47 -3.78
N ASN A 533 22.46 -17.98 -4.59
CA ASN A 533 23.55 -18.86 -4.15
C ASN A 533 24.50 -18.15 -3.16
N ALA A 534 24.87 -16.90 -3.42
CA ALA A 534 25.72 -16.14 -2.51
C ALA A 534 25.02 -15.80 -1.19
N VAL A 535 23.71 -15.53 -1.22
CA VAL A 535 22.89 -15.38 -0.01
C VAL A 535 22.77 -16.71 0.74
N ALA A 536 22.56 -17.83 0.04
CA ALA A 536 22.50 -19.17 0.65
C ALA A 536 23.84 -19.53 1.33
N HIS A 537 24.96 -19.16 0.70
CA HIS A 537 26.29 -19.30 1.28
C HIS A 537 26.46 -18.46 2.55
N PHE A 538 25.96 -17.23 2.57
CA PHE A 538 25.95 -16.39 3.76
C PHE A 538 25.08 -16.97 4.89
N PHE A 539 23.86 -17.42 4.57
CA PHE A 539 22.97 -18.06 5.54
C PHE A 539 23.56 -19.35 6.12
N ASP A 540 24.19 -20.18 5.29
CA ASP A 540 24.93 -21.35 5.76
C ASP A 540 25.94 -20.97 6.86
N GLN A 541 26.64 -19.85 6.72
CA GLN A 541 27.69 -19.41 7.65
C GLN A 541 27.16 -18.69 8.90
N VAL A 542 26.00 -18.02 8.81
CA VAL A 542 25.44 -17.34 9.99
C VAL A 542 24.78 -18.33 10.96
N LEU A 543 24.31 -19.49 10.49
CA LEU A 543 23.69 -20.52 11.32
C LEU A 543 24.69 -21.22 12.25
N GLU A 544 24.28 -21.47 13.50
CA GLU A 544 25.07 -22.17 14.51
C GLU A 544 24.45 -23.50 14.91
N PHE A 545 25.26 -24.55 15.01
CA PHE A 545 24.79 -25.83 15.53
C PHE A 545 24.71 -25.79 17.06
N ASN A 546 23.49 -25.81 17.59
CA ASN A 546 23.24 -25.90 19.01
C ASN A 546 23.23 -27.39 19.44
N LYS A 547 24.24 -27.78 20.21
CA LYS A 547 24.39 -29.18 20.68
C LYS A 547 23.26 -29.65 21.60
N THR A 548 22.58 -28.72 22.27
CA THR A 548 21.49 -29.02 23.22
C THR A 548 20.20 -29.31 22.48
N SER A 549 19.83 -28.48 21.50
CA SER A 549 18.65 -28.72 20.66
C SER A 549 18.90 -29.76 19.55
N GLY A 550 20.17 -29.97 19.19
CA GLY A 550 20.56 -30.86 18.08
C GLY A 550 20.28 -30.28 16.70
N GLY A 551 20.00 -28.97 16.61
CA GLY A 551 19.63 -28.27 15.39
C GLY A 551 20.56 -27.10 15.05
N TYR A 552 20.38 -26.55 13.86
CA TYR A 552 21.00 -25.27 13.47
C TYR A 552 20.03 -24.12 13.81
N GLU A 553 20.55 -23.08 14.44
CA GLU A 553 19.79 -21.93 14.92
C GLU A 553 20.41 -20.63 14.42
N LEU A 554 19.56 -19.64 14.15
CA LEU A 554 19.97 -18.25 13.96
C LEU A 554 20.05 -17.56 15.34
N TRP A 555 21.06 -16.74 15.55
CA TRP A 555 21.31 -16.05 16.82
C TRP A 555 21.44 -14.56 16.57
N ASN A 556 20.95 -13.76 17.54
CA ASN A 556 20.99 -12.31 17.53
C ASN A 556 20.36 -11.69 16.27
N ALA A 557 19.11 -12.06 15.98
CA ALA A 557 18.35 -11.55 14.83
C ALA A 557 17.22 -10.65 15.29
N THR A 558 16.69 -9.88 14.35
CA THR A 558 15.42 -9.19 14.48
C THR A 558 14.52 -9.78 13.40
N ASP A 559 13.30 -10.15 13.78
CA ASP A 559 12.29 -10.68 12.84
C ASP A 559 11.44 -9.49 12.32
N PRO A 560 10.54 -9.67 11.33
CA PRO A 560 9.68 -8.58 10.84
C PRO A 560 8.94 -7.83 11.93
N ASP A 561 8.56 -8.50 13.03
CA ASP A 561 8.20 -7.79 14.26
C ASP A 561 9.44 -7.11 14.87
N GLU A 562 9.65 -5.84 14.53
CA GLU A 562 10.80 -5.08 15.04
C GLU A 562 10.78 -4.84 16.56
N TYR A 563 9.66 -5.14 17.26
CA TYR A 563 9.66 -5.18 18.72
C TYR A 563 10.45 -6.39 19.26
N ALA A 564 10.51 -7.49 18.50
CA ALA A 564 11.33 -8.67 18.76
C ALA A 564 12.79 -8.49 18.25
N ASN A 565 13.50 -7.54 18.84
CA ASN A 565 14.86 -7.19 18.44
C ASN A 565 15.95 -8.02 19.17
N GLN A 566 17.00 -8.44 18.46
CA GLN A 566 18.16 -9.18 19.01
C GLN A 566 17.78 -10.51 19.70
N VAL A 567 16.82 -11.23 19.13
CA VAL A 567 16.31 -12.50 19.62
C VAL A 567 16.99 -13.70 18.95
N ASN A 568 16.82 -14.90 19.53
CA ASN A 568 17.37 -16.15 18.99
C ASN A 568 16.26 -17.00 18.36
N ASN A 569 16.62 -17.67 17.26
CA ASN A 569 15.76 -18.54 16.48
C ASN A 569 14.43 -17.84 16.10
N ALA A 570 14.55 -16.67 15.47
CA ALA A 570 13.45 -15.85 14.96
C ALA A 570 12.56 -16.68 14.01
N GLY A 571 11.26 -16.74 14.26
CA GLY A 571 10.32 -17.69 13.67
C GLY A 571 10.22 -17.54 12.15
N TYR A 572 9.85 -16.37 11.66
CA TYR A 572 9.72 -16.12 10.23
C TYR A 572 11.08 -16.22 9.53
N THR A 573 12.10 -15.54 10.05
CA THR A 573 13.45 -15.56 9.48
C THR A 573 14.01 -16.99 9.38
N THR A 574 13.75 -17.86 10.37
CA THR A 574 14.18 -19.27 10.35
C THR A 574 13.47 -20.05 9.26
N ALA A 575 12.16 -19.86 9.08
CA ALA A 575 11.39 -20.48 7.98
C ALA A 575 11.93 -20.05 6.62
N LEU A 576 12.18 -18.74 6.46
CA LEU A 576 12.71 -18.14 5.23
C LEU A 576 14.10 -18.68 4.90
N ILE A 577 15.02 -18.76 5.86
CA ILE A 577 16.37 -19.31 5.63
C ILE A 577 16.27 -20.78 5.23
N GLN A 578 15.47 -21.58 5.94
CA GLN A 578 15.31 -22.99 5.63
C GLN A 578 14.77 -23.20 4.21
N ARG A 579 13.74 -22.41 3.83
CA ARG A 579 13.15 -22.42 2.48
C ARG A 579 14.19 -22.01 1.44
N HIS A 580 14.90 -20.90 1.66
CA HIS A 580 15.91 -20.37 0.75
C HIS A 580 17.02 -21.38 0.45
N LEU A 581 17.54 -22.06 1.47
CA LEU A 581 18.58 -23.09 1.31
C LEU A 581 18.09 -24.24 0.43
N THR A 582 16.87 -24.72 0.68
CA THR A 582 16.25 -25.83 -0.08
C THR A 582 15.98 -25.41 -1.52
N GLU A 583 15.24 -24.31 -1.72
CA GLU A 583 14.84 -23.84 -3.05
C GLU A 583 16.04 -23.47 -3.92
N THR A 584 17.08 -22.85 -3.34
CA THR A 584 18.28 -22.51 -4.12
C THR A 584 18.95 -23.77 -4.65
N ASN A 585 18.96 -24.86 -3.88
CA ASN A 585 19.44 -26.16 -4.35
C ASN A 585 18.52 -26.78 -5.41
N ASP A 586 17.20 -26.64 -5.28
CA ASP A 586 16.25 -27.10 -6.29
C ASP A 586 16.45 -26.37 -7.63
N PHE A 587 16.60 -25.04 -7.59
CA PHE A 587 16.92 -24.25 -8.78
C PHE A 587 18.30 -24.58 -9.35
N ASN A 588 19.31 -24.80 -8.51
CA ASN A 588 20.61 -25.26 -8.97
C ASN A 588 20.49 -26.59 -9.74
N ALA A 589 19.78 -27.57 -9.18
CA ALA A 589 19.55 -28.84 -9.86
C ALA A 589 18.81 -28.65 -11.18
N TRP A 590 17.76 -27.82 -11.18
CA TRP A 590 16.94 -27.58 -12.36
C TRP A 590 17.75 -26.96 -13.52
N PHE A 591 18.64 -26.01 -13.22
CA PHE A 591 19.52 -25.41 -14.21
C PHE A 591 20.85 -26.16 -14.43
N GLY A 592 21.01 -27.36 -13.85
CA GLY A 592 22.21 -28.19 -14.02
C GLY A 592 23.47 -27.63 -13.34
N ARG A 593 23.32 -26.78 -12.33
CA ARG A 593 24.39 -26.28 -11.46
C ARG A 593 24.65 -27.25 -10.30
N PRO A 594 25.87 -27.27 -9.72
CA PRO A 594 26.16 -28.08 -8.53
C PRO A 594 25.28 -27.66 -7.35
N GLN A 595 24.63 -28.64 -6.70
CA GLN A 595 23.96 -28.46 -5.42
C GLN A 595 24.99 -28.47 -4.27
N ASN A 596 24.66 -27.80 -3.16
CA ASN A 596 25.50 -27.79 -1.97
C ASN A 596 24.88 -28.65 -0.86
N ALA A 597 25.55 -29.76 -0.53
CA ALA A 597 25.07 -30.72 0.47
C ALA A 597 25.00 -30.14 1.89
N SER A 598 25.80 -29.10 2.22
CA SER A 598 25.71 -28.42 3.52
C SER A 598 24.36 -27.72 3.69
N TRP A 599 23.83 -27.13 2.61
CA TRP A 599 22.56 -26.41 2.66
C TRP A 599 21.40 -27.36 2.96
N ASP A 600 21.35 -28.53 2.30
CA ASP A 600 20.34 -29.57 2.58
C ASP A 600 20.48 -30.11 4.01
N GLU A 601 21.73 -30.35 4.47
CA GLU A 601 21.98 -30.83 5.83
C GLU A 601 21.48 -29.84 6.88
N LYS A 602 21.81 -28.56 6.73
CA LYS A 602 21.41 -27.51 7.67
C LYS A 602 19.91 -27.28 7.62
N ALA A 603 19.32 -27.12 6.43
CA ALA A 603 17.88 -26.99 6.28
C ALA A 603 17.14 -28.16 6.94
N GLY A 604 17.60 -29.40 6.74
CA GLY A 604 17.00 -30.59 7.37
C GLY A 604 17.11 -30.65 8.91
N LYS A 605 17.99 -29.85 9.52
CA LYS A 605 18.24 -29.77 10.97
C LYS A 605 17.82 -28.43 11.59
N MET A 606 17.34 -27.46 10.81
CA MET A 606 16.71 -26.25 11.34
C MET A 606 15.32 -26.58 11.89
N ARG A 607 14.93 -25.93 12.98
CA ARG A 607 13.64 -26.14 13.65
C ARG A 607 13.02 -24.80 14.00
N LEU A 608 11.80 -24.58 13.53
CA LEU A 608 11.01 -23.42 13.94
C LEU A 608 10.74 -23.51 15.45
N PRO A 609 10.75 -22.38 16.16
CA PRO A 609 10.34 -22.36 17.54
C PRO A 609 8.81 -22.55 17.60
N VAL A 610 8.37 -23.65 18.20
CA VAL A 610 6.94 -24.00 18.29
C VAL A 610 6.55 -24.10 19.75
N ASN A 611 5.38 -23.54 20.09
CA ASN A 611 4.72 -23.83 21.36
C ASN A 611 3.68 -24.93 21.12
N ASP A 612 4.04 -26.17 21.47
CA ASP A 612 3.17 -27.34 21.25
C ASP A 612 1.85 -27.29 22.04
N GLN A 613 1.82 -26.58 23.18
CA GLN A 613 0.62 -26.47 24.01
C GLN A 613 -0.43 -25.55 23.37
N ALA A 614 0.02 -24.43 22.82
CA ALA A 614 -0.85 -23.49 22.11
C ALA A 614 -1.06 -23.85 20.64
N GLY A 615 -0.18 -24.70 20.08
CA GLY A 615 -0.22 -25.10 18.67
C GLY A 615 0.11 -23.96 17.73
N ILE A 616 1.13 -23.15 18.05
CA ILE A 616 1.58 -22.02 17.22
C ILE A 616 3.09 -22.04 17.02
N ILE A 617 3.54 -21.47 15.91
CA ILE A 617 4.93 -21.00 15.77
C ILE A 617 5.06 -19.73 16.63
N VAL A 618 6.10 -19.63 17.45
CA VAL A 618 6.39 -18.42 18.23
C VAL A 618 7.35 -17.51 17.45
N GLU A 619 7.32 -16.20 17.67
CA GLU A 619 8.21 -15.26 16.97
C GLU A 619 9.69 -15.48 17.29
N TYR A 620 9.99 -16.00 18.49
CA TYR A 620 11.37 -16.32 18.88
C TYR A 620 11.44 -17.29 20.05
N THR A 621 12.61 -17.91 20.24
CA THR A 621 12.84 -18.79 21.39
C THR A 621 12.80 -18.00 22.69
N GLY A 622 11.93 -18.40 23.60
CA GLY A 622 11.73 -17.74 24.89
C GLY A 622 10.62 -16.69 24.90
N MET A 623 9.91 -16.49 23.78
CA MET A 623 8.68 -15.69 23.74
C MET A 623 7.69 -16.16 24.81
N ASN A 624 6.97 -15.22 25.42
CA ASN A 624 5.91 -15.49 26.39
C ASN A 624 4.59 -14.84 25.95
N GLY A 625 3.51 -15.07 26.69
CA GLY A 625 2.17 -14.60 26.34
C GLY A 625 1.93 -13.09 26.42
N SER A 626 2.87 -12.30 26.96
CA SER A 626 2.75 -10.84 27.06
C SER A 626 3.29 -10.08 25.84
N VAL A 627 3.63 -10.79 24.76
CA VAL A 627 4.09 -10.17 23.52
C VAL A 627 3.02 -9.24 22.94
N GLU A 628 3.48 -8.14 22.36
CA GLU A 628 2.75 -7.24 21.48
C GLU A 628 3.54 -7.18 20.18
N VAL A 629 2.86 -7.28 19.05
CA VAL A 629 3.47 -7.45 17.74
C VAL A 629 3.29 -6.19 16.93
N LYS A 630 4.37 -5.67 16.34
CA LYS A 630 4.33 -4.43 15.54
C LYS A 630 3.61 -4.64 14.21
N GLN A 631 3.89 -5.74 13.52
CA GLN A 631 3.42 -6.01 12.15
C GLN A 631 3.32 -7.50 11.85
N ALA A 632 2.87 -7.89 10.66
CA ALA A 632 2.82 -9.30 10.29
C ALA A 632 4.22 -9.93 10.35
N ASP A 633 4.36 -11.02 11.12
CA ASP A 633 5.61 -11.77 11.28
C ASP A 633 5.37 -13.26 10.99
N VAL A 634 4.92 -14.05 11.97
CA VAL A 634 4.68 -15.49 11.78
C VAL A 634 3.63 -15.76 10.70
N VAL A 635 2.66 -14.85 10.53
CA VAL A 635 1.66 -14.92 9.45
C VAL A 635 2.32 -14.82 8.05
N LEU A 636 3.49 -14.20 7.93
CA LEU A 636 4.24 -14.14 6.67
C LEU A 636 4.82 -15.49 6.25
N VAL A 637 4.97 -16.45 7.17
CA VAL A 637 5.34 -17.83 6.81
C VAL A 637 4.28 -18.40 5.85
N ASP A 638 3.01 -18.11 6.14
CA ASP A 638 1.89 -18.51 5.32
C ASP A 638 1.60 -17.56 4.15
N ASP A 639 2.04 -16.31 4.17
CA ASP A 639 1.83 -15.42 3.01
C ASP A 639 2.91 -15.59 1.94
N LEU A 640 4.19 -15.61 2.33
CA LEU A 640 5.31 -15.36 1.42
C LEU A 640 6.14 -16.60 1.06
N LEU A 641 6.18 -17.64 1.90
CA LEU A 641 7.26 -18.64 1.83
C LEU A 641 6.87 -19.99 1.20
N HIS A 642 5.60 -20.18 0.82
CA HIS A 642 5.05 -21.50 0.43
C HIS A 642 5.52 -22.62 1.39
N TYR A 643 5.56 -22.31 2.69
CA TYR A 643 6.13 -23.17 3.71
C TYR A 643 5.04 -24.10 4.26
N PRO A 644 5.30 -25.42 4.40
CA PRO A 644 4.33 -26.33 5.02
C PRO A 644 4.13 -26.00 6.50
N ASN A 645 2.97 -25.48 6.86
CA ASN A 645 2.66 -25.06 8.21
C ASN A 645 1.36 -25.72 8.71
N SER A 646 1.46 -26.57 9.73
CA SER A 646 0.30 -27.21 10.35
C SER A 646 -0.46 -26.31 11.34
N TYR A 647 0.04 -25.11 11.59
CA TYR A 647 -0.46 -24.18 12.61
C TYR A 647 -1.08 -22.92 12.02
N SER A 648 -1.28 -22.82 10.69
CA SER A 648 -1.63 -21.56 10.01
C SER A 648 -2.86 -20.86 10.58
N LEU A 649 -3.96 -21.59 10.83
CA LEU A 649 -5.18 -21.01 11.41
C LEU A 649 -4.96 -20.53 12.86
N ALA A 650 -4.24 -21.31 13.67
CA ALA A 650 -3.94 -20.96 15.06
C ALA A 650 -2.97 -19.77 15.15
N ASN A 651 -1.99 -19.71 14.25
CA ASN A 651 -1.10 -18.56 14.10
C ASN A 651 -1.91 -17.31 13.71
N LEU A 652 -2.75 -17.39 12.68
CA LEU A 652 -3.60 -16.29 12.24
C LEU A 652 -4.42 -15.73 13.40
N ASP A 653 -5.12 -16.60 14.14
CA ASP A 653 -5.98 -16.19 15.25
C ASP A 653 -5.18 -15.61 16.43
N TYR A 654 -4.06 -16.24 16.80
CA TYR A 654 -3.23 -15.77 17.90
C TYR A 654 -2.61 -14.40 17.58
N TYR A 655 -1.96 -14.26 16.43
CA TYR A 655 -1.22 -13.05 16.09
C TYR A 655 -2.12 -11.88 15.73
N ALA A 656 -3.31 -12.11 15.15
CA ALA A 656 -4.30 -11.04 14.96
C ALA A 656 -4.67 -10.36 16.29
N ALA A 657 -4.80 -11.14 17.36
CA ALA A 657 -5.12 -10.63 18.69
C ALA A 657 -3.93 -9.93 19.40
N LYS A 658 -2.71 -10.11 18.88
CA LYS A 658 -1.47 -9.53 19.43
C LYS A 658 -0.97 -8.31 18.66
N GLN A 659 -1.57 -7.98 17.52
CA GLN A 659 -1.14 -6.83 16.73
C GLN A 659 -1.37 -5.52 17.47
N SER A 660 -0.33 -4.70 17.48
CA SER A 660 -0.35 -3.32 17.95
C SER A 660 -1.19 -2.45 17.02
N LEU A 661 -1.76 -1.39 17.57
CA LEU A 661 -2.48 -0.37 16.80
C LEU A 661 -1.52 0.62 16.10
N ASP A 662 -0.26 0.68 16.52
CA ASP A 662 0.76 1.59 16.00
C ASP A 662 1.55 0.98 14.82
N GLY A 663 1.13 -0.20 14.37
CA GLY A 663 1.75 -0.96 13.28
C GLY A 663 1.57 -0.30 11.91
N PRO A 664 2.47 -0.59 10.95
CA PRO A 664 2.41 -0.03 9.60
C PRO A 664 1.33 -0.66 8.71
N ALA A 665 0.90 0.10 7.70
CA ALA A 665 -0.16 -0.20 6.72
C ALA A 665 0.11 -1.37 5.76
N MET A 666 0.95 -2.33 6.12
CA MET A 666 1.27 -3.54 5.35
C MET A 666 0.68 -4.80 5.97
N THR A 667 0.54 -4.81 7.30
CA THR A 667 0.17 -5.96 8.13
C THR A 667 -1.07 -6.68 7.63
N TYR A 668 -2.22 -6.00 7.60
CA TYR A 668 -3.50 -6.67 7.37
C TYR A 668 -3.72 -7.13 5.92
N SER A 669 -2.90 -6.68 4.97
CA SER A 669 -2.95 -7.24 3.61
C SER A 669 -2.51 -8.71 3.58
N SER A 670 -1.49 -9.07 4.37
CA SER A 670 -1.09 -10.48 4.56
C SER A 670 -2.14 -11.26 5.33
N PHE A 671 -2.77 -10.67 6.35
CA PHE A 671 -3.88 -11.32 7.04
C PHE A 671 -5.05 -11.58 6.08
N ALA A 672 -5.36 -10.66 5.15
CA ALA A 672 -6.41 -10.86 4.16
C ALA A 672 -6.12 -12.03 3.20
N VAL A 673 -4.87 -12.13 2.73
CA VAL A 673 -4.39 -13.23 1.88
C VAL A 673 -4.45 -14.56 2.63
N VAL A 674 -3.84 -14.64 3.81
CA VAL A 674 -3.77 -15.87 4.61
C VAL A 674 -5.15 -16.28 5.09
N ALA A 675 -5.99 -15.36 5.56
CA ALA A 675 -7.36 -15.66 5.97
C ALA A 675 -8.19 -16.23 4.83
N ASN A 676 -7.97 -15.79 3.58
CA ASN A 676 -8.65 -16.39 2.44
C ASN A 676 -8.23 -17.86 2.26
N GLU A 677 -6.93 -18.13 2.37
CA GLU A 677 -6.35 -19.45 2.17
C GLU A 677 -6.75 -20.44 3.27
N VAL A 678 -6.68 -20.04 4.55
CA VAL A 678 -6.68 -20.99 5.68
C VAL A 678 -7.97 -20.97 6.51
N SER A 679 -8.81 -19.95 6.40
CA SER A 679 -10.06 -19.91 7.19
C SER A 679 -11.05 -20.97 6.68
N PRO A 680 -11.59 -21.83 7.57
CA PRO A 680 -12.51 -22.88 7.16
C PRO A 680 -13.93 -22.38 6.88
N SER A 681 -14.27 -21.19 7.37
CA SER A 681 -15.62 -20.62 7.35
C SER A 681 -15.55 -19.09 7.38
N GLY A 682 -16.67 -18.45 7.05
CA GLY A 682 -16.81 -16.99 7.19
C GLY A 682 -16.19 -16.17 6.06
N CYS A 683 -16.05 -14.87 6.30
CA CYS A 683 -15.63 -13.86 5.34
C CYS A 683 -14.60 -12.88 5.93
N SER A 684 -13.87 -13.27 6.97
CA SER A 684 -12.87 -12.43 7.63
C SER A 684 -11.77 -11.92 6.69
N SER A 685 -11.47 -12.64 5.60
CA SER A 685 -10.60 -12.15 4.51
C SER A 685 -11.04 -10.79 3.96
N TYR A 686 -12.35 -10.56 3.80
CA TYR A 686 -12.90 -9.25 3.39
C TYR A 686 -12.70 -8.19 4.48
N THR A 687 -12.95 -8.54 5.75
CA THR A 687 -12.72 -7.64 6.89
C THR A 687 -11.26 -7.19 6.94
N TYR A 688 -10.31 -8.11 6.76
CA TYR A 688 -8.88 -7.80 6.72
C TYR A 688 -8.48 -6.98 5.48
N ASP A 689 -9.12 -7.17 4.33
CA ASP A 689 -8.89 -6.34 3.13
C ASP A 689 -9.26 -4.87 3.39
N LEU A 690 -10.44 -4.65 3.99
CA LEU A 690 -10.85 -3.31 4.44
C LEU A 690 -9.88 -2.74 5.48
N TYR A 691 -9.42 -3.56 6.43
CA TYR A 691 -8.45 -3.15 7.44
C TYR A 691 -7.08 -2.81 6.83
N SER A 692 -6.68 -3.49 5.75
CA SER A 692 -5.41 -3.22 5.07
C SER A 692 -5.36 -1.85 4.39
N SER A 693 -6.50 -1.20 4.18
CA SER A 693 -6.62 -0.06 3.27
C SER A 693 -7.34 1.14 3.87
N SER A 694 -8.61 0.98 4.22
CA SER A 694 -9.51 2.08 4.58
C SER A 694 -9.00 2.98 5.72
N PRO A 695 -8.47 2.45 6.85
CA PRO A 695 -8.01 3.31 7.94
C PRO A 695 -6.65 3.97 7.67
N TYR A 696 -5.94 3.58 6.61
CA TYR A 696 -4.66 4.15 6.23
C TYR A 696 -4.78 5.16 5.09
N ALA A 697 -5.80 5.02 4.23
CA ALA A 697 -6.06 5.95 3.16
C ALA A 697 -6.44 7.34 3.71
N ARG A 698 -5.89 8.40 3.10
CA ARG A 698 -6.22 9.79 3.42
C ARG A 698 -6.83 10.50 2.23
N ALA A 699 -7.84 11.30 2.51
CA ALA A 699 -8.42 12.20 1.54
C ALA A 699 -7.41 13.30 1.13
N PRO A 700 -7.52 13.85 -0.09
CA PRO A 700 -8.49 13.49 -1.13
C PRO A 700 -7.95 12.46 -2.14
N TRP A 701 -6.69 12.06 -2.03
CA TRP A 701 -5.96 11.37 -3.10
C TRP A 701 -5.81 9.86 -2.92
N TYR A 702 -6.43 9.28 -1.88
CA TYR A 702 -6.25 7.86 -1.52
C TYR A 702 -4.77 7.49 -1.34
N GLN A 703 -3.98 8.44 -0.83
CA GLN A 703 -2.60 8.18 -0.42
C GLN A 703 -2.59 7.64 1.01
N TYR A 704 -1.66 6.74 1.32
CA TYR A 704 -1.67 6.03 2.60
C TYR A 704 -0.79 6.77 3.60
N SER A 705 -1.29 6.92 4.82
CA SER A 705 -0.46 7.10 6.01
C SER A 705 0.14 5.75 6.39
N GLU A 706 1.35 5.76 6.92
CA GLU A 706 1.99 4.56 7.43
C GLU A 706 1.18 3.91 8.55
N GLN A 707 0.60 4.70 9.45
CA GLN A 707 -0.05 4.20 10.65
C GLN A 707 -1.53 4.61 10.66
N LEU A 708 -2.33 3.95 11.51
CA LEU A 708 -3.78 4.20 11.59
C LEU A 708 -4.09 5.65 11.97
N LEU A 709 -3.35 6.20 12.93
CA LEU A 709 -3.51 7.54 13.47
C LEU A 709 -2.34 8.45 13.07
N ASP A 710 -2.64 9.69 12.73
CA ASP A 710 -1.61 10.67 12.36
C ASP A 710 -1.06 11.46 13.56
N ASP A 711 -1.66 11.28 14.75
CA ASP A 711 -1.24 11.92 16.00
C ASP A 711 -0.05 11.19 16.62
N PRO A 712 1.15 11.80 16.68
CA PRO A 712 2.32 11.16 17.28
C PRO A 712 2.18 10.90 18.79
N GLU A 713 1.34 11.62 19.53
CA GLU A 713 1.14 11.39 20.97
C GLU A 713 0.36 10.09 21.24
N GLU A 714 -0.51 9.71 20.31
CA GLU A 714 -1.31 8.49 20.39
C GLU A 714 -0.65 7.29 19.68
N ASN A 715 0.44 7.52 18.95
CA ASN A 715 1.00 6.55 18.01
C ASN A 715 2.54 6.49 18.07
N GLY A 716 3.06 5.93 19.16
CA GLY A 716 4.49 5.64 19.32
C GLY A 716 5.47 6.83 19.37
N GLY A 717 5.01 8.08 19.35
CA GLY A 717 5.87 9.27 19.48
C GLY A 717 6.50 9.79 18.18
N THR A 718 6.14 9.23 17.03
CA THR A 718 6.65 9.65 15.71
C THR A 718 5.52 9.97 14.75
N ARG A 719 5.74 10.91 13.83
CA ARG A 719 4.77 11.15 12.76
C ARG A 719 4.89 10.07 11.69
N PRO A 720 3.77 9.56 11.18
CA PRO A 720 3.79 8.51 10.17
C PRO A 720 4.39 9.00 8.85
N ALA A 721 5.09 8.10 8.17
CA ALA A 721 5.52 8.30 6.79
C ALA A 721 4.31 8.55 5.87
N PHE A 722 4.47 9.47 4.91
CA PHE A 722 3.44 9.78 3.92
C PHE A 722 4.04 10.40 2.64
N PRO A 723 3.54 10.04 1.45
CA PRO A 723 2.69 8.89 1.20
C PRO A 723 3.45 7.58 1.50
N PHE A 724 2.77 6.56 1.99
CA PHE A 724 3.38 5.27 2.33
C PHE A 724 3.07 4.23 1.25
N LEU A 725 4.00 4.03 0.31
CA LEU A 725 3.78 3.16 -0.86
C LEU A 725 3.77 1.68 -0.47
N THR A 726 4.35 1.30 0.67
CA THR A 726 4.42 -0.08 1.13
C THR A 726 3.02 -0.62 1.39
N GLY A 727 2.16 0.17 2.04
CA GLY A 727 0.77 -0.22 2.27
C GLY A 727 -0.06 -0.29 1.00
N MET A 728 0.12 0.66 0.08
CA MET A 728 -0.49 0.58 -1.26
C MET A 728 -0.07 -0.71 -2.00
N GLY A 729 1.20 -1.10 -1.88
CA GLY A 729 1.74 -2.35 -2.39
C GLY A 729 1.07 -3.57 -1.78
N GLY A 730 0.97 -3.61 -0.44
CA GLY A 730 0.29 -4.65 0.32
C GLY A 730 -1.16 -4.86 -0.13
N THR A 731 -2.00 -3.82 -0.10
CA THR A 731 -3.40 -3.90 -0.55
C THR A 731 -3.51 -4.32 -2.02
N ASN A 732 -2.59 -3.85 -2.88
CA ASN A 732 -2.58 -4.21 -4.30
C ASN A 732 -2.31 -5.71 -4.57
N ARG A 733 -1.93 -6.50 -3.54
CA ARG A 733 -1.76 -7.96 -3.61
C ARG A 733 -3.06 -8.71 -3.34
N VAL A 734 -3.99 -8.19 -2.54
CA VAL A 734 -5.09 -8.95 -1.93
C VAL A 734 -6.00 -9.62 -2.96
N ALA A 735 -6.39 -8.93 -4.04
CA ALA A 735 -7.24 -9.52 -5.06
C ALA A 735 -6.59 -10.75 -5.74
N ILE A 736 -5.35 -10.62 -6.20
CA ILE A 736 -4.65 -11.69 -6.95
C ILE A 736 -4.17 -12.81 -6.02
N PHE A 737 -3.51 -12.47 -4.91
CA PHE A 737 -2.90 -13.48 -4.04
C PHE A 737 -3.89 -14.02 -3.00
N GLY A 738 -4.88 -13.23 -2.59
CA GLY A 738 -5.95 -13.62 -1.68
C GLY A 738 -7.14 -14.22 -2.41
N TYR A 739 -7.98 -13.40 -3.06
CA TYR A 739 -9.28 -13.87 -3.61
C TYR A 739 -9.16 -14.86 -4.77
N LEU A 740 -8.23 -14.64 -5.69
CA LEU A 740 -7.90 -15.62 -6.72
C LEU A 740 -7.07 -16.79 -6.16
N GLY A 741 -6.37 -16.57 -5.04
CA GLY A 741 -5.49 -17.53 -4.41
C GLY A 741 -4.30 -17.91 -5.29
N LEU A 742 -3.72 -16.94 -6.03
CA LEU A 742 -2.60 -17.21 -6.94
C LEU A 742 -1.36 -17.64 -6.16
N GLY A 743 -0.95 -18.90 -6.31
CA GLY A 743 0.33 -19.42 -5.85
C GLY A 743 1.37 -19.40 -6.98
N LEU A 744 2.53 -18.80 -6.73
CA LEU A 744 3.61 -18.72 -7.71
C LEU A 744 4.53 -19.94 -7.59
N TYR A 745 4.17 -21.03 -8.28
CA TYR A 745 5.00 -22.22 -8.42
C TYR A 745 5.63 -22.31 -9.80
N TYR A 746 6.77 -22.98 -9.91
CA TYR A 746 7.49 -23.06 -11.17
C TYR A 746 6.99 -24.17 -12.11
N GLU A 747 6.39 -25.23 -11.56
CA GLU A 747 5.91 -26.38 -12.35
C GLU A 747 4.48 -26.18 -12.86
N SER A 748 3.68 -25.43 -12.10
CA SER A 748 2.27 -25.21 -12.35
C SER A 748 1.82 -23.80 -11.94
N LEU A 749 0.79 -23.32 -12.61
CA LEU A 749 0.00 -22.19 -12.14
C LEU A 749 -0.92 -22.70 -11.03
N ASP A 750 -0.62 -22.36 -9.78
CA ASP A 750 -1.49 -22.72 -8.65
C ASP A 750 -2.52 -21.62 -8.43
N ILE A 751 -3.78 -21.99 -8.31
CA ILE A 751 -4.84 -21.06 -7.89
C ILE A 751 -5.74 -21.72 -6.86
N ASP A 752 -6.28 -20.96 -5.93
CA ASP A 752 -7.33 -21.45 -5.05
C ASP A 752 -8.34 -20.34 -4.80
N PRO A 753 -9.33 -20.18 -5.68
CA PRO A 753 -10.21 -19.03 -5.62
C PRO A 753 -11.25 -19.16 -4.51
N SER A 754 -11.40 -18.11 -3.70
CA SER A 754 -12.53 -17.89 -2.81
C SER A 754 -12.89 -16.41 -2.76
N LEU A 755 -14.07 -16.08 -3.29
CA LEU A 755 -14.56 -14.71 -3.33
C LEU A 755 -15.50 -14.48 -2.14
N PRO A 756 -15.22 -13.51 -1.25
CA PRO A 756 -16.13 -13.16 -0.16
C PRO A 756 -17.53 -12.79 -0.66
N PRO A 757 -18.60 -13.12 0.06
CA PRO A 757 -19.98 -12.89 -0.39
C PRO A 757 -20.34 -11.40 -0.57
N GLN A 758 -19.59 -10.50 0.05
CA GLN A 758 -19.73 -9.05 -0.13
C GLN A 758 -19.32 -8.58 -1.54
N ILE A 759 -18.49 -9.36 -2.24
CA ILE A 759 -18.04 -9.07 -3.60
C ILE A 759 -18.78 -10.01 -4.56
N GLU A 760 -19.77 -9.48 -5.27
CA GLU A 760 -20.60 -10.27 -6.19
C GLU A 760 -19.83 -10.78 -7.41
N TYR A 761 -18.91 -9.95 -7.91
CA TYR A 761 -18.13 -10.20 -9.11
C TYR A 761 -16.80 -9.44 -9.07
N LEU A 762 -15.73 -10.11 -9.52
CA LEU A 762 -14.41 -9.52 -9.64
C LEU A 762 -13.76 -9.94 -10.96
N ASN A 763 -13.41 -8.97 -11.80
CA ASN A 763 -12.53 -9.18 -12.94
C ASN A 763 -11.12 -8.77 -12.54
N TYR A 764 -10.20 -9.74 -12.48
CA TYR A 764 -8.84 -9.46 -12.08
C TYR A 764 -8.07 -8.81 -13.22
N ARG A 765 -7.07 -8.01 -12.85
CA ARG A 765 -6.06 -7.54 -13.79
C ARG A 765 -5.44 -8.72 -14.54
N THR A 766 -5.04 -8.47 -15.77
CA THR A 766 -4.23 -9.41 -16.55
C THR A 766 -2.94 -9.66 -15.79
N PHE A 767 -2.64 -10.93 -15.57
CA PHE A 767 -1.41 -11.37 -14.93
C PHE A 767 -0.65 -12.36 -15.82
N TYR A 768 0.63 -12.53 -15.57
CA TYR A 768 1.50 -13.39 -16.38
C TYR A 768 1.98 -14.61 -15.60
N TYR A 769 1.93 -15.76 -16.26
CA TYR A 769 2.61 -16.98 -15.85
C TYR A 769 3.53 -17.46 -16.97
N MET A 770 4.81 -17.63 -16.66
CA MET A 770 5.87 -18.02 -17.59
C MET A 770 5.89 -17.17 -18.87
N GLY A 771 5.55 -15.90 -18.72
CA GLY A 771 5.46 -14.88 -19.78
C GLY A 771 4.17 -14.93 -20.62
N HIS A 772 3.18 -15.76 -20.27
CA HIS A 772 1.89 -15.83 -20.94
C HIS A 772 0.83 -15.09 -20.13
N GLY A 773 0.16 -14.13 -20.75
CA GLY A 773 -0.91 -13.34 -20.13
C GLY A 773 -2.19 -14.15 -19.95
N ILE A 774 -2.78 -14.01 -18.78
CA ILE A 774 -3.97 -14.71 -18.32
C ILE A 774 -4.94 -13.66 -17.77
N ASN A 775 -6.20 -13.79 -18.16
CA ASN A 775 -7.29 -13.09 -17.50
C ASN A 775 -8.04 -14.07 -16.60
N ALA A 776 -8.49 -13.58 -15.44
CA ALA A 776 -9.35 -14.29 -14.53
C ALA A 776 -10.61 -13.47 -14.25
N THR A 777 -11.75 -14.14 -14.07
CA THR A 777 -12.99 -13.53 -13.57
C THR A 777 -13.63 -14.45 -12.55
N SER A 778 -14.02 -13.92 -11.39
CA SER A 778 -14.73 -14.66 -10.34
C SER A 778 -16.13 -14.10 -10.17
N ASN A 779 -17.09 -15.01 -10.01
CA ASN A 779 -18.33 -14.72 -9.31
C ASN A 779 -18.34 -15.49 -7.98
N THR A 780 -19.44 -15.51 -7.25
CA THR A 780 -19.54 -16.19 -5.94
C THR A 780 -19.39 -17.72 -5.99
N THR A 781 -19.51 -18.35 -7.15
CA THR A 781 -19.54 -19.81 -7.30
C THR A 781 -18.35 -20.39 -8.06
N HIS A 782 -17.84 -19.67 -9.06
CA HIS A 782 -16.80 -20.15 -9.96
C HIS A 782 -15.88 -19.02 -10.41
N THR A 783 -14.66 -19.41 -10.77
CA THR A 783 -13.64 -18.57 -11.38
C THR A 783 -13.31 -19.11 -12.77
N THR A 784 -13.27 -18.22 -13.75
CA THR A 784 -12.90 -18.55 -15.13
C THR A 784 -11.53 -17.98 -15.45
N LEU A 785 -10.59 -18.85 -15.80
CA LEU A 785 -9.28 -18.49 -16.34
C LEU A 785 -9.29 -18.57 -17.86
N ALA A 786 -8.71 -17.58 -18.53
CA ALA A 786 -8.56 -17.57 -19.98
C ALA A 786 -7.14 -17.14 -20.36
N ARG A 787 -6.48 -17.94 -21.20
CA ARG A 787 -5.20 -17.55 -21.80
C ARG A 787 -5.46 -16.50 -22.87
N LEU A 788 -4.73 -15.39 -22.80
CA LEU A 788 -4.92 -14.27 -23.71
C LEU A 788 -4.19 -14.48 -25.05
N PRO A 789 -4.60 -13.78 -26.13
CA PRO A 789 -3.99 -13.91 -27.45
C PRO A 789 -2.50 -13.54 -27.46
N ARG A 790 -1.69 -14.42 -28.07
CA ARG A 790 -0.21 -14.33 -28.09
C ARG A 790 0.34 -13.03 -28.66
N ASN A 791 -0.31 -12.47 -29.69
CA ASN A 791 0.19 -11.30 -30.40
C ASN A 791 0.22 -10.02 -29.57
N LYS A 792 -0.50 -9.99 -28.44
CA LYS A 792 -0.58 -8.84 -27.55
C LYS A 792 -0.15 -9.15 -26.12
N ASN A 793 -0.40 -10.38 -25.65
CA ASN A 793 -0.34 -10.72 -24.22
C ASN A 793 0.70 -11.79 -23.92
N THR A 794 1.78 -11.86 -24.69
CA THR A 794 2.90 -12.77 -24.43
C THR A 794 4.19 -11.97 -24.41
N LEU A 795 4.94 -12.09 -23.33
CA LEU A 795 6.22 -11.41 -23.18
C LEU A 795 7.27 -11.99 -24.15
N PRO A 796 8.24 -11.18 -24.60
CA PRO A 796 9.34 -11.67 -25.43
C PRO A 796 10.17 -12.79 -24.77
N THR A 797 10.14 -12.85 -23.44
CA THR A 797 10.87 -13.83 -22.60
C THR A 797 10.04 -15.06 -22.25
N ALA A 798 8.83 -15.19 -22.79
CA ALA A 798 7.90 -16.25 -22.40
C ALA A 798 8.47 -17.65 -22.68
N ASN A 799 8.22 -18.58 -21.77
CA ASN A 799 8.63 -19.96 -21.92
C ASN A 799 7.94 -20.57 -23.15
N SER A 800 8.77 -20.94 -24.14
CA SER A 800 8.29 -21.41 -25.44
C SER A 800 7.52 -22.73 -25.40
N THR A 801 7.66 -23.50 -24.32
CA THR A 801 6.93 -24.76 -24.08
C THR A 801 5.42 -24.55 -24.19
N TYR A 802 4.90 -23.48 -23.59
CA TYR A 802 3.46 -23.20 -23.56
C TYR A 802 2.94 -22.49 -24.81
N PHE A 803 3.78 -22.25 -25.83
CA PHE A 803 3.26 -21.82 -27.14
C PHE A 803 2.37 -22.88 -27.77
N THR A 804 2.69 -24.16 -27.59
CA THR A 804 1.96 -25.29 -28.17
C THR A 804 1.31 -26.19 -27.15
N LYS A 805 1.85 -26.25 -25.92
CA LYS A 805 1.28 -27.04 -24.82
C LYS A 805 0.35 -26.19 -23.94
N PRO A 806 -0.65 -26.81 -23.29
CA PRO A 806 -1.41 -26.13 -22.23
C PRO A 806 -0.51 -25.83 -21.02
N ILE A 807 -0.89 -24.81 -20.24
CA ILE A 807 -0.28 -24.52 -18.95
C ILE A 807 -0.89 -25.48 -17.91
N PRO A 808 -0.08 -26.24 -17.15
CA PRO A 808 -0.58 -27.04 -16.04
C PRO A 808 -1.08 -26.12 -14.91
N VAL A 809 -2.28 -26.41 -14.42
CA VAL A 809 -2.94 -25.67 -13.34
C VAL A 809 -3.17 -26.61 -12.16
N THR A 810 -2.69 -26.24 -10.98
CA THR A 810 -3.00 -26.92 -9.72
C THR A 810 -4.02 -26.10 -8.94
N ILE A 811 -4.81 -26.76 -8.10
CA ILE A 811 -5.84 -26.10 -7.28
C ILE A 811 -5.54 -26.32 -5.82
N GLY A 812 -5.25 -25.22 -5.10
CA GLY A 812 -5.06 -25.23 -3.65
C GLY A 812 -4.01 -26.22 -3.19
N THR A 813 -2.79 -26.10 -3.72
CA THR A 813 -1.68 -26.97 -3.31
C THR A 813 -1.40 -26.84 -1.81
N ARG A 814 -1.59 -25.65 -1.26
CA ARG A 814 -1.34 -25.34 0.15
C ARG A 814 -2.53 -25.61 1.08
N SER A 815 -3.75 -25.44 0.58
CA SER A 815 -4.99 -25.71 1.33
C SER A 815 -5.35 -27.20 1.36
N GLU A 816 -4.47 -28.08 0.85
CA GLU A 816 -4.65 -29.52 0.69
C GLU A 816 -5.91 -29.92 -0.09
N ARG A 817 -6.52 -28.97 -0.82
CA ARG A 817 -7.71 -29.20 -1.65
C ARG A 817 -7.44 -30.18 -2.80
N ASN A 818 -6.17 -30.28 -3.19
CA ASN A 818 -5.56 -31.19 -4.17
C ASN A 818 -6.53 -31.98 -5.06
N SER A 819 -7.02 -31.32 -6.11
CA SER A 819 -7.94 -31.91 -7.10
C SER A 819 -7.25 -32.49 -8.35
N GLY A 820 -5.93 -32.73 -8.28
CA GLY A 820 -5.11 -33.08 -9.44
C GLY A 820 -4.77 -31.89 -10.35
N THR A 821 -4.00 -32.16 -11.42
CA THR A 821 -3.54 -31.13 -12.37
C THR A 821 -4.53 -30.96 -13.53
N LEU A 822 -5.02 -29.74 -13.73
CA LEU A 822 -5.82 -29.32 -14.87
C LEU A 822 -4.95 -28.68 -15.96
N GLU A 823 -5.53 -28.46 -17.13
CA GLU A 823 -4.82 -27.88 -18.28
C GLU A 823 -5.51 -26.60 -18.77
N LEU A 824 -4.80 -25.47 -18.73
CA LEU A 824 -5.22 -24.21 -19.32
C LEU A 824 -4.75 -24.15 -20.78
N HIS A 825 -5.68 -24.38 -21.70
CA HIS A 825 -5.44 -24.33 -23.13
C HIS A 825 -5.57 -22.90 -23.69
N TYR A 826 -5.17 -22.73 -24.94
CA TYR A 826 -5.13 -21.42 -25.60
C TYR A 826 -6.43 -21.02 -26.29
N ASP A 827 -7.30 -21.99 -26.54
CA ASP A 827 -8.51 -21.88 -27.33
C ASP A 827 -9.79 -22.06 -26.50
N LYS A 828 -9.67 -22.51 -25.24
CA LYS A 828 -10.78 -22.68 -24.31
C LYS A 828 -10.44 -22.16 -22.91
N PRO A 829 -11.36 -21.45 -22.26
CA PRO A 829 -11.19 -21.07 -20.87
C PRO A 829 -11.29 -22.29 -19.94
N LEU A 830 -10.72 -22.18 -18.75
CA LEU A 830 -10.82 -23.14 -17.66
C LEU A 830 -11.73 -22.58 -16.56
N VAL A 831 -12.78 -23.30 -16.21
CA VAL A 831 -13.72 -22.90 -15.14
C VAL A 831 -13.46 -23.75 -13.92
N ILE A 832 -13.25 -23.11 -12.77
CA ILE A 832 -12.89 -23.74 -11.50
C ILE A 832 -13.91 -23.32 -10.44
N PRO A 833 -14.46 -24.27 -9.66
CA PRO A 833 -15.36 -23.93 -8.57
C PRO A 833 -14.61 -23.21 -7.45
N ASN A 834 -15.21 -22.16 -6.91
CA ASN A 834 -14.65 -21.43 -5.77
C ASN A 834 -14.84 -22.22 -4.47
N ARG A 835 -13.97 -22.02 -3.48
CA ARG A 835 -14.23 -22.49 -2.11
C ARG A 835 -15.40 -21.68 -1.52
N PRO A 836 -16.48 -22.32 -1.04
CA PRO A 836 -17.64 -21.62 -0.47
C PRO A 836 -17.41 -21.26 1.01
N VAL A 837 -16.26 -20.65 1.34
CA VAL A 837 -15.85 -20.36 2.73
C VAL A 837 -16.90 -19.48 3.42
N GLY A 838 -17.35 -18.41 2.76
CA GLY A 838 -18.39 -17.50 3.29
C GLY A 838 -19.77 -18.12 3.48
N GLN A 839 -20.04 -19.28 2.87
CA GLN A 839 -21.30 -20.03 3.05
C GLN A 839 -21.19 -21.10 4.15
N THR A 840 -19.97 -21.44 4.56
CA THR A 840 -19.72 -22.39 5.64
C THR A 840 -19.89 -21.65 6.96
N LEU A 841 -20.84 -22.06 7.79
CA LEU A 841 -21.11 -21.41 9.07
C LEU A 841 -20.07 -21.84 10.12
N THR A 842 -19.42 -20.87 10.75
CA THR A 842 -18.53 -21.09 11.90
C THR A 842 -19.32 -21.67 13.08
N VAL A 843 -20.52 -21.13 13.33
CA VAL A 843 -21.46 -21.66 14.32
C VAL A 843 -22.69 -22.22 13.62
N ALA A 844 -22.96 -23.51 13.83
CA ALA A 844 -24.08 -24.21 13.18
C ALA A 844 -25.42 -23.52 13.50
N GLY A 845 -26.21 -23.29 12.46
CA GLY A 845 -27.52 -22.63 12.59
C GLY A 845 -27.45 -21.11 12.79
N ASN A 846 -26.27 -20.46 12.75
CA ASN A 846 -26.17 -19.00 12.74
C ASN A 846 -26.79 -18.40 11.47
N ILE A 847 -27.64 -17.39 11.63
CA ILE A 847 -28.28 -16.66 10.52
C ILE A 847 -27.64 -15.30 10.21
N LEU A 848 -26.65 -14.86 11.00
CA LEU A 848 -26.05 -13.54 10.86
C LEU A 848 -24.78 -13.52 10.00
N GLN A 849 -24.07 -14.65 9.93
CA GLN A 849 -22.72 -14.69 9.39
C GLN A 849 -22.65 -14.15 7.96
N CYS A 850 -21.73 -13.21 7.73
CA CYS A 850 -21.49 -12.55 6.45
C CYS A 850 -22.74 -11.90 5.83
N GLY A 851 -23.73 -11.57 6.67
CA GLY A 851 -24.98 -10.93 6.27
C GLY A 851 -24.83 -9.46 5.90
N ALA A 852 -25.88 -8.89 5.33
CA ALA A 852 -25.92 -7.49 4.94
C ALA A 852 -26.10 -6.59 6.18
N LEU A 853 -25.16 -5.67 6.39
CA LEU A 853 -25.23 -4.70 7.49
C LEU A 853 -25.93 -3.42 7.04
N VAL A 854 -26.75 -2.88 7.94
CA VAL A 854 -27.23 -1.50 7.84
C VAL A 854 -26.15 -0.59 8.42
N PRO A 855 -25.77 0.52 7.75
CA PRO A 855 -24.79 1.46 8.28
C PRO A 855 -25.14 1.88 9.71
N PRO A 856 -24.20 1.73 10.67
CA PRO A 856 -24.46 2.06 12.06
C PRO A 856 -24.70 3.57 12.24
N PRO A 857 -25.53 3.99 13.21
CA PRO A 857 -25.75 5.42 13.51
C PRO A 857 -24.59 6.06 14.27
N GLN A 858 -23.60 5.26 14.70
CA GLN A 858 -22.40 5.71 15.39
C GLN A 858 -21.15 5.39 14.57
N ARG A 859 -20.06 6.10 14.87
CA ARG A 859 -18.72 5.83 14.35
C ARG A 859 -18.05 4.66 15.08
N ASN A 860 -17.00 4.15 14.46
CA ASN A 860 -16.19 3.04 14.94
C ASN A 860 -14.75 3.50 15.13
N ARG A 861 -13.97 2.80 15.94
CA ARG A 861 -12.52 3.01 16.02
C ARG A 861 -11.88 2.60 14.67
N PRO A 862 -10.79 3.27 14.25
CA PRO A 862 -10.16 2.97 12.98
C PRO A 862 -9.84 1.49 12.79
N GLY A 863 -10.29 0.93 11.66
CA GLY A 863 -10.08 -0.48 11.32
C GLY A 863 -10.90 -1.49 12.14
N GLN A 864 -11.77 -1.05 13.06
CA GLN A 864 -12.63 -1.93 13.87
C GLN A 864 -14.05 -1.98 13.29
N PHE A 865 -14.20 -2.57 12.11
CA PHE A 865 -15.43 -2.47 11.31
C PHE A 865 -16.61 -3.29 11.85
N PRO A 866 -17.86 -2.82 11.67
CA PRO A 866 -19.08 -3.56 11.98
C PRO A 866 -19.14 -5.00 11.45
N ILE A 867 -18.63 -5.22 10.23
CA ILE A 867 -18.64 -6.56 9.59
C ILE A 867 -17.87 -7.59 10.39
N ALA A 868 -16.84 -7.17 11.13
CA ALA A 868 -16.05 -8.06 11.96
C ALA A 868 -16.91 -8.81 12.98
N ALA A 869 -17.97 -8.19 13.53
CA ALA A 869 -18.84 -8.83 14.51
C ALA A 869 -19.68 -10.01 13.96
N ILE A 870 -19.68 -10.23 12.65
CA ILE A 870 -20.45 -11.30 11.99
C ILE A 870 -19.66 -11.98 10.88
N ASP A 871 -18.34 -11.82 10.81
CA ASP A 871 -17.55 -12.34 9.70
C ASP A 871 -17.16 -13.82 9.89
N GLY A 872 -17.50 -14.41 11.04
CA GLY A 872 -17.24 -15.80 11.36
C GLY A 872 -15.84 -16.04 11.93
N ALA A 873 -15.09 -15.00 12.32
CA ALA A 873 -13.76 -15.11 12.90
C ALA A 873 -13.66 -14.41 14.26
N ALA A 874 -13.02 -15.05 15.24
CA ALA A 874 -12.80 -14.42 16.55
C ALA A 874 -11.60 -13.45 16.56
N SER A 875 -10.81 -13.45 15.49
CA SER A 875 -9.56 -12.70 15.35
C SER A 875 -9.75 -11.27 14.82
N THR A 876 -10.90 -10.99 14.22
CA THR A 876 -11.35 -9.64 13.88
C THR A 876 -12.30 -9.14 14.97
N ARG A 877 -12.52 -7.83 15.06
CA ARG A 877 -13.50 -7.25 15.99
C ARG A 877 -14.04 -5.91 15.54
N TRP A 878 -15.31 -5.68 15.86
CA TRP A 878 -15.96 -4.38 15.79
C TRP A 878 -15.75 -3.63 17.11
N GLN A 879 -15.49 -2.33 17.04
CA GLN A 879 -15.42 -1.47 18.23
C GLN A 879 -15.99 -0.07 17.92
N PRO A 880 -17.07 0.36 18.60
CA PRO A 880 -17.59 1.71 18.46
C PRO A 880 -16.65 2.73 19.10
N GLU A 881 -16.71 3.97 18.61
CA GLU A 881 -15.81 5.04 19.06
C GLU A 881 -15.94 5.35 20.55
N PHE A 882 -17.16 5.34 21.10
CA PHE A 882 -17.43 5.76 22.48
C PHE A 882 -18.13 4.69 23.33
N SER A 883 -17.78 4.63 24.62
CA SER A 883 -18.38 3.75 25.63
C SER A 883 -19.58 4.35 26.35
N ASN A 884 -19.74 5.68 26.33
CA ASN A 884 -20.74 6.39 27.13
C ASN A 884 -22.14 6.41 26.50
N THR A 885 -22.25 6.07 25.21
CA THR A 885 -23.51 5.92 24.47
C THR A 885 -23.75 4.48 24.06
N THR A 886 -25.02 4.09 23.91
CA THR A 886 -25.35 2.77 23.35
C THR A 886 -25.03 2.76 21.86
N ALA A 887 -24.13 1.87 21.44
CA ALA A 887 -23.81 1.63 20.04
C ALA A 887 -24.66 0.47 19.51
N TYR A 888 -25.14 0.58 18.27
CA TYR A 888 -25.97 -0.45 17.65
C TYR A 888 -25.32 -1.03 16.39
N LEU A 889 -25.26 -2.35 16.31
CA LEU A 889 -25.03 -3.12 15.09
C LEU A 889 -26.38 -3.60 14.56
N THR A 890 -26.65 -3.49 13.26
CA THR A 890 -27.91 -3.95 12.65
C THR A 890 -27.66 -4.79 11.40
N VAL A 891 -28.21 -6.00 11.37
CA VAL A 891 -28.16 -6.93 10.22
C VAL A 891 -29.53 -6.97 9.55
N ASP A 892 -29.59 -6.77 8.23
CA ASP A 892 -30.79 -7.01 7.41
C ASP A 892 -30.84 -8.50 7.02
N LEU A 893 -31.79 -9.22 7.60
CA LEU A 893 -32.06 -10.64 7.35
C LEU A 893 -32.94 -10.85 6.10
N GLY A 894 -33.36 -9.78 5.44
CA GLY A 894 -34.24 -9.80 4.29
C GLY A 894 -35.72 -9.91 4.67
N THR A 895 -36.58 -9.81 3.65
CA THR A 895 -38.04 -9.71 3.81
C THR A 895 -38.80 -11.01 3.51
N SER A 896 -38.11 -12.04 3.01
CA SER A 896 -38.74 -13.23 2.45
C SER A 896 -38.85 -14.40 3.42
N THR A 897 -38.12 -14.39 4.54
CA THR A 897 -38.02 -15.58 5.40
C THR A 897 -37.69 -15.16 6.83
N TYR A 898 -38.56 -15.51 7.78
CA TYR A 898 -38.29 -15.34 9.21
C TYR A 898 -37.76 -16.66 9.78
N HIS A 899 -36.90 -16.59 10.78
CA HIS A 899 -36.23 -17.75 11.35
C HIS A 899 -36.63 -17.94 12.83
N PRO A 900 -36.95 -19.17 13.27
CA PRO A 900 -37.17 -19.45 14.69
C PRO A 900 -35.82 -19.46 15.41
N ILE A 901 -35.60 -18.55 16.35
CA ILE A 901 -34.33 -18.41 17.09
C ILE A 901 -34.48 -19.03 18.49
N ALA A 902 -33.51 -19.85 18.88
CA ALA A 902 -33.49 -20.55 20.16
C ALA A 902 -32.34 -20.09 21.07
N ALA A 903 -31.25 -19.57 20.51
CA ALA A 903 -30.10 -19.13 21.31
C ALA A 903 -29.35 -17.96 20.65
N ILE A 904 -28.57 -17.26 21.49
CA ILE A 904 -27.69 -16.16 21.13
C ILE A 904 -26.30 -16.49 21.66
N MET A 905 -25.27 -16.36 20.84
CA MET A 905 -23.87 -16.50 21.26
C MET A 905 -23.09 -15.26 20.87
N LEU A 906 -22.35 -14.72 21.83
CA LEU A 906 -21.58 -13.48 21.69
C LEU A 906 -20.14 -13.73 22.13
N ASP A 907 -19.19 -13.31 21.31
CA ASP A 907 -17.77 -13.17 21.66
C ASP A 907 -17.42 -11.68 21.66
N TRP A 908 -17.00 -11.20 22.81
CA TRP A 908 -16.66 -9.81 23.09
C TRP A 908 -15.16 -9.52 22.98
N SER A 909 -14.33 -10.49 22.54
CA SER A 909 -12.87 -10.36 22.56
C SER A 909 -12.34 -9.97 23.96
N SER A 910 -11.37 -9.05 24.03
CA SER A 910 -10.70 -8.63 25.27
C SER A 910 -11.42 -7.53 26.05
N GLN A 911 -12.38 -6.80 25.45
CA GLN A 911 -13.03 -5.64 26.06
C GLN A 911 -14.56 -5.78 26.09
N PRO A 912 -15.14 -6.58 27.01
CA PRO A 912 -16.58 -6.80 27.07
C PRO A 912 -17.37 -5.53 27.44
N PRO A 913 -18.59 -5.34 26.87
CA PRO A 913 -19.46 -4.21 27.24
C PRO A 913 -19.97 -4.38 28.66
N SER A 914 -20.46 -3.30 29.27
CA SER A 914 -21.13 -3.40 30.59
C SER A 914 -22.52 -3.98 30.46
N HIS A 915 -23.24 -3.62 29.40
CA HIS A 915 -24.60 -4.05 29.13
C HIS A 915 -24.78 -4.35 27.64
N PHE A 916 -25.58 -5.35 27.31
CA PHE A 916 -25.98 -5.66 25.94
C PHE A 916 -27.50 -5.84 25.83
N SER A 917 -28.04 -5.65 24.63
CA SER A 917 -29.42 -5.95 24.27
C SER A 917 -29.49 -6.47 22.84
N VAL A 918 -30.22 -7.55 22.62
CA VAL A 918 -30.54 -8.09 21.29
C VAL A 918 -32.03 -7.91 21.03
N SER A 919 -32.36 -7.34 19.87
CA SER A 919 -33.74 -7.03 19.50
C SER A 919 -34.02 -7.28 18.02
N PHE A 920 -35.29 -7.48 17.67
CA PHE A 920 -35.77 -7.57 16.30
C PHE A 920 -36.71 -6.42 15.96
N SER A 921 -36.70 -6.00 14.71
CA SER A 921 -37.71 -5.09 14.14
C SER A 921 -38.02 -5.48 12.69
N ASN A 922 -39.10 -4.91 12.14
CA ASN A 922 -39.40 -5.02 10.71
C ASN A 922 -39.17 -3.72 9.94
N SER A 923 -39.17 -2.60 10.67
CA SER A 923 -39.13 -1.25 10.11
C SER A 923 -38.31 -0.25 10.94
N SER A 924 -38.23 -0.38 12.26
CA SER A 924 -37.40 0.52 13.08
C SER A 924 -35.91 0.26 12.89
N LEU A 925 -35.14 1.32 12.63
CA LEU A 925 -33.68 1.31 12.65
C LEU A 925 -33.16 2.21 13.80
N PRO A 926 -31.99 1.90 14.38
CA PRO A 926 -31.42 2.71 15.44
C PRO A 926 -30.99 4.10 14.92
N PRO A 927 -30.90 5.13 15.78
CA PRO A 927 -31.06 5.08 17.23
C PRO A 927 -32.54 4.95 17.66
N PHE A 928 -32.80 4.02 18.58
CA PHE A 928 -34.17 3.76 19.04
C PHE A 928 -34.61 4.79 20.08
N THR A 929 -35.91 5.09 20.07
CA THR A 929 -36.57 5.97 21.04
C THR A 929 -37.72 5.24 21.71
N SER A 930 -38.28 5.80 22.78
CA SER A 930 -39.45 5.22 23.46
C SER A 930 -40.70 5.06 22.57
N SER A 931 -40.67 5.60 21.34
CA SER A 931 -41.73 5.51 20.33
C SER A 931 -41.44 4.51 19.19
N SER A 932 -40.38 3.70 19.26
CA SER A 932 -40.09 2.66 18.26
C SER A 932 -41.09 1.49 18.39
N GLU A 933 -42.22 1.56 17.67
CA GLU A 933 -43.40 0.72 17.89
C GLU A 933 -43.22 -0.78 17.61
N ASP A 934 -42.29 -1.18 16.73
CA ASP A 934 -42.08 -2.58 16.31
C ASP A 934 -40.79 -3.23 16.84
N LEU A 935 -40.08 -2.56 17.75
CA LEU A 935 -38.86 -3.08 18.36
C LEU A 935 -39.19 -4.12 19.45
N ARG A 936 -38.75 -5.36 19.27
CA ARG A 936 -38.91 -6.45 20.25
C ARG A 936 -37.55 -6.87 20.79
N THR A 937 -37.22 -6.49 22.01
CA THR A 937 -36.06 -7.02 22.74
C THR A 937 -36.30 -8.48 23.13
N ILE A 938 -35.35 -9.35 22.79
CA ILE A 938 -35.43 -10.80 23.05
C ILE A 938 -34.45 -11.25 24.15
N ALA A 939 -33.39 -10.49 24.37
CA ALA A 939 -32.43 -10.70 25.44
C ALA A 939 -31.76 -9.37 25.79
N GLU A 940 -31.55 -9.12 27.07
CA GLU A 940 -30.76 -7.98 27.57
C GLU A 940 -30.17 -8.32 28.92
N GLY A 941 -29.06 -7.69 29.28
CA GLY A 941 -28.47 -7.87 30.60
C GLY A 941 -27.07 -7.30 30.74
N TYR A 942 -26.58 -7.35 31.98
CA TYR A 942 -25.19 -7.03 32.30
C TYR A 942 -24.27 -8.18 31.93
N VAL A 943 -23.14 -7.88 31.29
CA VAL A 943 -22.17 -8.89 30.87
C VAL A 943 -21.24 -9.25 32.02
N SER A 944 -21.01 -10.53 32.25
CA SER A 944 -19.96 -11.01 33.14
C SER A 944 -18.67 -11.25 32.37
N ILE A 945 -17.52 -10.91 32.96
CA ILE A 945 -16.20 -11.21 32.39
C ILE A 945 -15.96 -12.72 32.52
N SER A 946 -16.09 -13.47 31.43
CA SER A 946 -15.95 -14.94 31.42
C SER A 946 -14.51 -15.41 31.43
N SER A 947 -13.59 -14.56 30.96
CA SER A 947 -12.14 -14.80 30.97
C SER A 947 -11.46 -13.68 31.76
N PRO A 948 -11.56 -13.68 33.11
CA PRO A 948 -10.98 -12.64 33.93
C PRO A 948 -9.45 -12.67 33.82
N TRP A 949 -8.85 -11.48 33.77
CA TRP A 949 -7.39 -11.36 33.76
C TRP A 949 -6.79 -12.02 35.00
N ASP A 950 -5.84 -12.92 34.79
CA ASP A 950 -5.10 -13.61 35.83
C ASP A 950 -3.60 -13.29 35.70
N PRO A 951 -2.98 -12.62 36.68
CA PRO A 951 -1.56 -12.26 36.64
C PRO A 951 -0.64 -13.48 36.55
N VAL A 952 -1.07 -14.65 37.05
CA VAL A 952 -0.24 -15.87 37.05
C VAL A 952 -0.15 -16.43 35.64
N SER A 953 -1.26 -16.44 34.90
CA SER A 953 -1.31 -16.97 33.55
C SER A 953 -1.24 -15.95 32.41
N ALA A 954 -1.18 -14.65 32.72
CA ALA A 954 -1.05 -13.58 31.73
C ALA A 954 0.21 -13.69 30.85
N TYR A 955 1.25 -14.38 31.32
CA TYR A 955 2.50 -14.62 30.60
C TYR A 955 2.54 -15.98 29.89
N GLU A 956 1.51 -16.81 30.02
CA GLU A 956 1.44 -18.10 29.35
C GLU A 956 0.95 -17.92 27.91
N ILE A 957 1.62 -18.55 26.95
CA ILE A 957 1.12 -18.62 25.58
C ILE A 957 -0.03 -19.64 25.58
N LYS A 958 -1.21 -19.18 25.19
CA LYS A 958 -2.43 -19.99 25.12
C LYS A 958 -3.13 -19.74 23.80
N THR A 959 -3.95 -20.71 23.40
CA THR A 959 -4.93 -20.51 22.35
C THR A 959 -5.80 -19.29 22.67
N TYR A 960 -6.05 -18.46 21.66
CA TYR A 960 -6.83 -17.25 21.84
C TYR A 960 -8.29 -17.57 22.17
N VAL A 961 -8.79 -17.03 23.28
CA VAL A 961 -10.17 -17.17 23.75
C VAL A 961 -10.67 -15.80 24.22
N GLY A 962 -11.75 -15.31 23.60
CA GLY A 962 -12.40 -14.06 23.98
C GLY A 962 -13.37 -14.19 25.16
N ASN A 963 -13.86 -13.06 25.66
CA ASN A 963 -14.93 -13.04 26.66
C ASN A 963 -16.27 -13.36 25.99
N GLN A 964 -17.06 -14.26 26.54
CA GLN A 964 -18.22 -14.80 25.85
C GLN A 964 -19.50 -14.70 26.70
N THR A 965 -20.64 -14.59 26.01
CA THR A 965 -21.96 -14.64 26.61
C THR A 965 -22.88 -15.47 25.75
N ASN A 966 -23.39 -16.56 26.32
CA ASN A 966 -24.35 -17.45 25.66
C ASN A 966 -25.70 -17.34 26.35
N VAL A 967 -26.76 -17.07 25.59
CA VAL A 967 -28.14 -16.94 26.08
C VAL A 967 -29.01 -17.97 25.39
N THR A 968 -29.60 -18.90 26.15
CA THR A 968 -30.69 -19.76 25.68
C THR A 968 -32.01 -19.06 25.95
N LEU A 969 -32.85 -18.91 24.92
CA LEU A 969 -34.15 -18.25 25.06
C LEU A 969 -35.15 -19.19 25.74
N GLU A 970 -35.97 -18.67 26.66
CA GLU A 970 -36.99 -19.47 27.36
C GLU A 970 -38.03 -20.07 26.39
N GLU A 971 -38.33 -19.34 25.31
CA GLU A 971 -39.18 -19.76 24.22
C GLU A 971 -38.53 -19.37 22.89
N VAL A 972 -38.83 -20.13 21.84
CA VAL A 972 -38.35 -19.83 20.49
C VAL A 972 -38.97 -18.53 19.99
N VAL A 973 -38.14 -17.59 19.56
CA VAL A 973 -38.57 -16.28 19.06
C VAL A 973 -38.30 -16.19 17.57
N TRP A 974 -39.34 -15.88 16.79
CA TRP A 974 -39.19 -15.61 15.36
C TRP A 974 -38.45 -14.30 15.12
N SER A 975 -37.46 -14.33 14.22
CA SER A 975 -36.72 -13.14 13.79
C SER A 975 -37.65 -12.10 13.15
N GLY A 976 -37.22 -10.84 13.18
CA GLY A 976 -37.77 -9.79 12.31
C GLY A 976 -37.00 -9.72 10.98
N ARG A 977 -37.26 -8.66 10.19
CA ARG A 977 -36.41 -8.30 9.06
C ARG A 977 -35.03 -7.88 9.54
N TYR A 978 -34.96 -7.08 10.59
CA TYR A 978 -33.73 -6.57 11.15
C TYR A 978 -33.45 -7.24 12.48
N ALA A 979 -32.18 -7.62 12.68
CA ALA A 979 -31.64 -7.96 14.00
C ALA A 979 -30.74 -6.82 14.46
N HIS A 980 -30.86 -6.44 15.72
CA HIS A 980 -30.05 -5.39 16.33
C HIS A 980 -29.32 -5.88 17.57
N LEU A 981 -28.02 -5.59 17.64
CA LEU A 981 -27.21 -5.73 18.85
C LEU A 981 -26.87 -4.33 19.36
N GLY A 982 -27.41 -3.98 20.53
CA GLY A 982 -27.04 -2.78 21.27
C GLY A 982 -26.02 -3.10 22.36
N ILE A 983 -24.92 -2.36 22.43
CA ILE A 983 -23.90 -2.49 23.47
C ILE A 983 -23.64 -1.14 24.15
N TRP A 984 -23.38 -1.17 25.46
CA TRP A 984 -23.08 0.03 26.25
C TRP A 984 -21.97 -0.23 27.27
N GLY A 985 -21.11 0.77 27.48
CA GLY A 985 -19.98 0.71 28.40
C GLY A 985 -18.81 -0.13 27.89
N ASN A 986 -17.72 -0.14 28.65
CA ASN A 986 -16.53 -0.94 28.42
C ASN A 986 -15.99 -1.38 29.79
N GLN A 987 -15.85 -2.70 30.01
CA GLN A 987 -15.41 -3.26 31.30
C GLN A 987 -13.90 -3.47 31.39
N TYR A 988 -13.12 -3.14 30.35
CA TYR A 988 -11.66 -3.37 30.33
C TYR A 988 -10.93 -2.55 31.40
N ALA A 989 -11.24 -1.25 31.52
CA ALA A 989 -10.66 -0.38 32.54
C ALA A 989 -11.60 0.76 32.93
N LYS A 990 -11.55 1.17 34.20
CA LYS A 990 -12.40 2.25 34.74
C LYS A 990 -12.08 3.57 34.06
N GLY A 991 -13.08 4.19 33.43
CA GLY A 991 -12.96 5.51 32.79
C GLY A 991 -12.45 5.48 31.34
N LYS A 992 -12.40 4.31 30.69
CA LYS A 992 -12.11 4.21 29.25
C LYS A 992 -13.21 4.88 28.41
N GLU A 993 -12.80 5.77 27.52
CA GLU A 993 -13.71 6.49 26.61
C GLU A 993 -14.13 5.62 25.42
N GLU A 994 -13.28 4.69 25.00
CA GLU A 994 -13.50 3.79 23.84
C GLU A 994 -14.58 2.75 24.11
N GLY A 995 -15.44 2.50 23.11
CA GLY A 995 -16.48 1.47 23.16
C GLY A 995 -15.94 0.05 23.39
N ALA A 996 -16.83 -0.86 23.75
CA ALA A 996 -16.51 -2.28 23.91
C ALA A 996 -16.35 -3.01 22.57
N THR A 997 -15.62 -4.12 22.59
CA THR A 997 -15.36 -4.93 21.39
C THR A 997 -16.42 -6.02 21.20
N VAL A 998 -16.71 -6.34 19.94
CA VAL A 998 -17.51 -7.51 19.55
C VAL A 998 -16.74 -8.24 18.46
N ALA A 999 -16.20 -9.41 18.78
CA ALA A 999 -15.58 -10.29 17.80
C ALA A 999 -16.66 -11.05 17.03
N GLU A 1000 -17.66 -11.61 17.69
CA GLU A 1000 -18.67 -12.42 17.01
C GLU A 1000 -20.06 -12.28 17.66
N TRP A 1001 -21.09 -12.22 16.83
CA TRP A 1001 -22.49 -12.21 17.20
C TRP A 1001 -23.27 -13.22 16.36
N ASN A 1002 -23.82 -14.22 17.04
CA ASN A 1002 -24.49 -15.35 16.42
C ASN A 1002 -25.93 -15.47 16.93
N LEU A 1003 -26.88 -15.71 16.02
CA LEU A 1003 -28.28 -16.05 16.32
C LEU A 1003 -28.59 -17.44 15.80
N ILE A 1004 -28.86 -18.37 16.73
CA ILE A 1004 -28.95 -19.80 16.43
C ILE A 1004 -30.40 -20.24 16.25
N ARG A 1005 -30.68 -20.89 15.13
CA ARG A 1005 -32.01 -21.41 14.80
C ARG A 1005 -32.44 -22.57 15.68
N GLU A 1006 -33.75 -22.69 15.92
CA GLU A 1006 -34.37 -23.87 16.53
C GLU A 1006 -34.00 -25.15 15.77
N GLY A 1007 -33.79 -26.24 16.50
CA GLY A 1007 -33.34 -27.54 15.97
C GLY A 1007 -31.83 -27.70 15.89
N TRP A 1008 -31.07 -26.61 16.08
CA TRP A 1008 -29.62 -26.60 16.19
C TRP A 1008 -29.29 -26.27 17.66
N GLY A 1009 -29.41 -27.28 18.52
CA GLY A 1009 -29.45 -27.11 19.98
C GLY A 1009 -28.11 -26.84 20.65
N VAL A 1010 -28.19 -26.21 21.82
CA VAL A 1010 -27.12 -25.97 22.82
C VAL A 1010 -26.85 -27.24 23.67
N GLU A 1011 -27.46 -28.39 23.33
CA GLU A 1011 -27.31 -29.64 24.08
C GLU A 1011 -26.03 -30.39 23.67
N GLY A 1012 -24.98 -30.19 24.45
CA GLY A 1012 -23.74 -30.99 24.45
C GLY A 1012 -22.55 -30.30 23.79
N GLU A 1013 -21.74 -29.58 24.59
CA GLU A 1013 -20.41 -29.05 24.24
C GLU A 1013 -20.26 -28.61 22.76
N VAL A 1014 -21.06 -27.63 22.33
CA VAL A 1014 -20.69 -26.76 21.21
C VAL A 1014 -19.97 -25.56 21.83
N GLY A 1015 -18.77 -25.80 22.33
CA GLY A 1015 -17.85 -24.73 22.69
C GLY A 1015 -17.31 -24.07 21.42
N TRP A 1016 -16.93 -22.81 21.53
CA TRP A 1016 -16.15 -22.06 20.51
C TRP A 1016 -14.84 -22.78 20.09
N ASP A 1017 -14.48 -23.85 20.80
CA ASP A 1017 -13.30 -24.71 20.68
C ASP A 1017 -13.35 -25.76 19.55
N LYS A 1018 -14.48 -25.95 18.85
CA LYS A 1018 -14.56 -26.92 17.73
C LYS A 1018 -14.09 -26.35 16.38
N ARG A 1019 -13.24 -25.32 16.39
CA ARG A 1019 -12.66 -24.69 15.19
C ARG A 1019 -11.58 -25.50 14.45
N GLY A 1020 -11.29 -26.74 14.86
CA GLY A 1020 -10.14 -27.49 14.33
C GLY A 1020 -10.26 -29.01 14.18
N LYS A 1021 -11.46 -29.60 14.20
CA LYS A 1021 -11.62 -31.03 13.88
C LYS A 1021 -12.60 -31.19 12.72
N GLY A 1022 -12.06 -31.50 11.54
CA GLY A 1022 -12.86 -31.93 10.40
C GLY A 1022 -13.75 -33.10 10.81
N ASN A 1023 -15.05 -32.83 10.97
CA ASN A 1023 -16.04 -33.87 11.20
C ASN A 1023 -16.28 -34.59 9.86
N GLY A 1024 -15.60 -35.72 9.67
CA GLY A 1024 -15.83 -36.67 8.58
C GLY A 1024 -17.17 -37.41 8.65
N GLU A 1025 -18.25 -36.79 9.13
CA GLU A 1025 -19.58 -37.40 9.24
C GLU A 1025 -20.69 -36.64 8.46
N GLY A 1026 -20.32 -35.64 7.66
CA GLY A 1026 -21.27 -34.88 6.81
C GLY A 1026 -21.49 -35.43 5.39
N GLU A 1027 -20.70 -36.42 4.94
CA GLU A 1027 -20.74 -36.88 3.53
C GLU A 1027 -21.96 -37.75 3.16
N GLU A 1028 -22.82 -38.14 4.11
CA GLU A 1028 -23.89 -39.10 3.84
C GLU A 1028 -25.25 -38.49 3.46
N LEU A 1029 -25.42 -37.15 3.50
CA LEU A 1029 -26.71 -36.49 3.23
C LEU A 1029 -26.82 -35.74 1.88
N VAL A 1030 -25.76 -35.66 1.09
CA VAL A 1030 -25.78 -34.94 -0.22
C VAL A 1030 -25.90 -35.88 -1.43
N ARG A 1031 -25.94 -37.21 -1.22
CA ARG A 1031 -26.03 -38.21 -2.30
C ARG A 1031 -27.44 -38.55 -2.81
N GLN A 1032 -28.49 -37.79 -2.45
CA GLN A 1032 -29.87 -38.14 -2.83
C GLN A 1032 -30.62 -37.19 -3.78
N GLU A 1033 -30.03 -36.10 -4.27
CA GLU A 1033 -30.64 -35.33 -5.38
C GLU A 1033 -29.58 -34.78 -6.36
N LEU A 1034 -28.95 -35.68 -7.12
CA LEU A 1034 -28.32 -35.40 -8.41
C LEU A 1034 -28.83 -36.40 -9.47
#